data_AF-A0A928SBH4-F1
#
_entry.id   AF-A0A928SBH4-F1
#
_cell.length_a   1.000
_cell.length_b   1.000
_cell.length_c   1.000
_cell.angle_alpha   90.00
_cell.angle_beta   90.00
_cell.angle_gamma   90.00
#
_symmetry.space_group_name_H-M   'P 1'
#
loop_
_entity.id
_entity.type
_entity.pdbx_description
1 polymer ?
#
loop_
_entity_poly.entity_id
_entity_poly.type
_entity_poly.pdbx_seq_one_letter_code
_entity_poly.pdbx_strand_id
1 'polypeptide(L)'
;MSWPKHQDPTDPERIAHAPYNFVPLPEAVVKVELPPDQDRYYTNASDTYNYTGYLDCTLVTLTPLYTRCMMTTDFYKDHGGVPFYDLEPEQQNVRAKFFYLHDIEKPVIPGSSLRGMARTLVQIAGYSKISPVSKEKIFYRAVAGGNDDPLADPYEVLLGKQGRKVKAGYLTRKDGRWQIQPAMKPERIGLKDKGSYAKIKDDFLKHQGLPGFLSFNDMGYRPQYHPVSFSVTDGKVSQIGLPGEYSNRGVLVCAGNMLETNSAGANSPRTRHSLVMGKNEKAAPLNIDENAITEYLNSLTEFQRSAPFDEHKGCLIEGNPVFYVEENGQVYSFGHSPNFRVPMRLFNRQETASPFDLVPEKLRRDNEIDLAEAIFGYVKDKSAGKGKARACAGRVFFSDAEYQSASKGVWLTDRPGASEANIITPNVLSGPKPTSFQLYLTQDNPDTPGQLQHYGSDKTVIRGHKLYWHKKTTRSDIEADPQAVEDFPRQYTRIQPVKEGVIFKFKVHFENLSAAELGALVWVLDLPAGHYHKLGMGKPLGLGSVAIKPRLFLNTRSKRYEQLFNSGNDEWQSGFSDHPADDKEISDLKEKFEKFILEKLKDLGASITGQFKEQSRIQELLNLLRCTPSPDRALVDYPPGLESFEDRPVLPTPQFILKNAEKHQQRSEWVSVAQVEAALAAEPPQLQYSAGDKIKSRIPEADRISGGKVYIRLENGEPGFFKMTEPKFKQVKQREFLLEIVEVTFEGYHLKIFR
;
A
#
# COMPACT_ATOMS: atom_id res chain seq x y z
N MET A 1 25.42 -0.67 -20.55
CA MET A 1 24.21 -0.09 -21.16
C MET A 1 23.70 1.01 -20.25
N SER A 2 23.35 2.16 -20.81
CA SER A 2 22.63 3.21 -20.09
C SER A 2 21.30 2.67 -19.57
N TRP A 3 20.89 3.12 -18.39
CA TRP A 3 19.61 2.76 -17.79
C TRP A 3 18.46 3.23 -18.70
N PRO A 4 17.40 2.44 -18.94
CA PRO A 4 16.23 2.94 -19.65
C PRO A 4 15.64 4.15 -18.92
N LYS A 5 15.40 5.24 -19.65
CA LYS A 5 14.77 6.45 -19.14
C LYS A 5 13.30 6.47 -19.57
N HIS A 6 12.43 6.86 -18.64
CA HIS A 6 11.02 7.04 -18.95
C HIS A 6 10.86 8.28 -19.82
N GLN A 7 10.11 8.16 -20.90
CA GLN A 7 9.69 9.27 -21.75
C GLN A 7 8.23 9.58 -21.46
N ASP A 8 7.91 10.87 -21.38
CA ASP A 8 6.53 11.31 -21.26
C ASP A 8 5.81 11.15 -22.62
N PRO A 9 4.56 10.68 -22.65
CA PRO A 9 3.73 10.71 -23.85
C PRO A 9 3.59 12.14 -24.39
N THR A 10 3.69 12.26 -25.72
CA THR A 10 3.49 13.53 -26.44
C THR A 10 2.09 13.64 -27.02
N ASP A 11 1.43 12.51 -27.24
CA ASP A 11 0.03 12.44 -27.68
C ASP A 11 -0.91 12.54 -26.46
N PRO A 12 -1.83 13.51 -26.41
CA PRO A 12 -2.81 13.63 -25.33
C PRO A 12 -3.65 12.37 -25.10
N GLU A 13 -3.96 11.60 -26.13
CA GLU A 13 -4.76 10.37 -26.00
C GLU A 13 -3.97 9.24 -25.33
N ARG A 14 -2.65 9.38 -25.24
CA ARG A 14 -1.74 8.41 -24.63
C ARG A 14 -1.34 8.77 -23.21
N ILE A 15 -1.87 9.86 -22.65
CA ILE A 15 -1.64 10.27 -21.26
C ILE A 15 -2.58 9.51 -20.33
N ALA A 16 -2.02 8.76 -19.38
CA ALA A 16 -2.82 8.16 -18.30
C ALA A 16 -2.92 9.08 -17.09
N HIS A 17 -3.99 8.88 -16.31
CA HIS A 17 -4.27 9.60 -15.07
C HIS A 17 -4.32 8.65 -13.89
N ALA A 18 -3.75 9.07 -12.75
CA ALA A 18 -3.78 8.29 -11.52
C ALA A 18 -3.53 9.17 -10.28
N PRO A 19 -4.05 8.76 -9.09
CA PRO A 19 -3.82 9.47 -7.82
C PRO A 19 -2.41 9.27 -7.25
N TYR A 20 -1.54 8.65 -8.01
CA TYR A 20 -0.16 8.40 -7.65
C TYR A 20 0.77 8.65 -8.82
N ASN A 21 2.04 8.84 -8.49
CA ASN A 21 3.11 8.75 -9.46
C ASN A 21 4.36 8.20 -8.78
N PHE A 22 5.50 8.26 -9.45
CA PHE A 22 6.73 7.63 -9.00
C PHE A 22 7.87 8.62 -8.92
N VAL A 23 8.62 8.54 -7.83
CA VAL A 23 10.01 8.97 -7.85
C VAL A 23 10.82 7.86 -8.51
N PRO A 24 11.69 8.14 -9.51
CA PRO A 24 12.44 7.13 -10.26
C PRO A 24 13.24 6.16 -9.38
N LEU A 25 13.92 5.16 -9.93
CA LEU A 25 14.96 4.41 -9.20
C LEU A 25 16.24 5.26 -9.06
N PRO A 26 17.04 5.08 -7.99
CA PRO A 26 18.27 5.86 -7.84
C PRO A 26 19.33 5.36 -8.82
N GLU A 27 20.05 6.25 -9.49
CA GLU A 27 21.09 5.88 -10.47
C GLU A 27 22.23 5.06 -9.83
N ALA A 28 22.47 5.28 -8.54
CA ALA A 28 23.37 4.52 -7.70
C ALA A 28 22.86 4.50 -6.25
N VAL A 29 23.23 3.46 -5.49
CA VAL A 29 22.93 3.38 -4.06
C VAL A 29 24.04 4.08 -3.28
N VAL A 30 23.67 5.06 -2.46
CA VAL A 30 24.61 5.68 -1.53
C VAL A 30 24.79 4.77 -0.32
N LYS A 31 26.00 4.23 -0.19
CA LYS A 31 26.38 3.29 0.86
C LYS A 31 26.93 4.03 2.07
N VAL A 32 26.69 3.45 3.23
CA VAL A 32 27.26 3.89 4.50
C VAL A 32 27.98 2.73 5.18
N GLU A 33 28.87 3.06 6.10
CA GLU A 33 29.52 2.07 6.95
C GLU A 33 28.51 1.45 7.92
N LEU A 34 28.86 0.27 8.45
CA LEU A 34 28.05 -0.37 9.47
C LEU A 34 27.94 0.57 10.69
N PRO A 35 26.72 0.93 11.12
CA PRO A 35 26.56 1.76 12.29
C PRO A 35 27.16 1.11 13.54
N PRO A 36 27.56 1.92 14.53
CA PRO A 36 28.08 1.40 15.78
C PRO A 36 27.03 0.57 16.52
N ASP A 37 27.51 -0.29 17.41
CA ASP A 37 26.63 -1.05 18.30
C ASP A 37 25.92 -0.14 19.31
N GLN A 38 24.77 -0.62 19.79
CA GLN A 38 23.91 0.12 20.73
C GLN A 38 24.43 0.07 22.18
N ASP A 39 25.56 -0.61 22.41
CA ASP A 39 26.19 -0.77 23.73
C ASP A 39 27.24 0.32 24.02
N ARG A 40 27.53 1.20 23.06
CA ARG A 40 28.51 2.27 23.20
C ARG A 40 27.89 3.64 22.98
N TYR A 41 28.19 4.57 23.88
CA TYR A 41 27.89 6.00 23.71
C TYR A 41 29.15 6.72 23.26
N TYR A 42 29.01 7.57 22.24
CA TYR A 42 30.08 8.44 21.78
C TYR A 42 29.89 9.81 22.41
N THR A 43 30.94 10.29 23.10
CA THR A 43 30.89 11.53 23.87
C THR A 43 31.78 12.62 23.29
N ASN A 44 32.65 12.31 22.33
CA ASN A 44 33.52 13.32 21.72
C ASN A 44 32.82 14.00 20.55
N ALA A 45 32.92 15.33 20.48
CA ALA A 45 32.40 16.11 19.37
C ALA A 45 33.05 15.76 18.01
N SER A 46 34.24 15.15 18.04
CA SER A 46 34.94 14.64 16.85
C SER A 46 34.48 13.27 16.38
N ASP A 47 33.72 12.52 17.19
CA ASP A 47 33.24 11.20 16.81
C ASP A 47 32.19 11.32 15.71
N THR A 48 32.29 10.46 14.68
CA THR A 48 31.34 10.45 13.55
C THR A 48 29.89 10.24 13.99
N TYR A 49 29.66 9.55 15.11
CA TYR A 49 28.35 9.12 15.61
C TYR A 49 28.01 9.73 16.97
N ASN A 50 27.98 11.06 17.06
CA ASN A 50 27.88 11.80 18.32
C ASN A 50 26.52 12.45 18.60
N TYR A 51 25.51 12.29 17.72
CA TYR A 51 24.20 12.90 17.93
C TYR A 51 23.22 11.93 18.60
N THR A 52 22.80 12.27 19.81
CA THR A 52 21.72 11.60 20.55
C THR A 52 20.72 12.65 21.01
N GLY A 53 19.43 12.36 20.96
CA GLY A 53 18.41 13.36 21.26
C GLY A 53 16.99 12.91 20.94
N TYR A 54 16.11 13.89 20.80
CA TYR A 54 14.78 13.67 20.23
C TYR A 54 14.31 14.87 19.41
N LEU A 55 13.37 14.61 18.50
CA LEU A 55 12.57 15.63 17.83
C LEU A 55 11.18 15.63 18.47
N ASP A 56 10.74 16.78 18.99
CA ASP A 56 9.36 17.00 19.46
C ASP A 56 8.54 17.54 18.29
N CYS A 57 7.59 16.73 17.81
CA CYS A 57 6.91 16.97 16.54
C CYS A 57 5.44 17.32 16.77
N THR A 58 5.00 18.46 16.25
CA THR A 58 3.59 18.79 16.09
C THR A 58 3.12 18.34 14.72
N LEU A 59 2.00 17.63 14.65
CA LEU A 59 1.36 17.17 13.41
C LEU A 59 -0.04 17.76 13.28
N VAL A 60 -0.40 18.26 12.09
CA VAL A 60 -1.74 18.77 11.78
C VAL A 60 -2.29 18.03 10.56
N THR A 61 -3.52 17.52 10.64
CA THR A 61 -4.20 16.93 9.48
C THR A 61 -4.65 18.03 8.50
N LEU A 62 -4.25 17.93 7.23
CA LEU A 62 -4.64 18.90 6.18
C LEU A 62 -5.79 18.39 5.32
N THR A 63 -6.03 17.08 5.36
CA THR A 63 -7.17 16.38 4.76
C THR A 63 -7.62 15.32 5.76
N PRO A 64 -8.81 14.72 5.58
CA PRO A 64 -9.22 13.61 6.44
C PRO A 64 -8.17 12.49 6.44
N LEU A 65 -7.96 11.84 7.57
CA LEU A 65 -6.92 10.82 7.77
C LEU A 65 -7.54 9.54 8.32
N TYR A 66 -7.05 8.39 7.86
CA TYR A 66 -7.48 7.10 8.38
C TYR A 66 -6.31 6.14 8.59
N THR A 67 -6.15 5.69 9.83
CA THR A 67 -5.33 4.54 10.22
C THR A 67 -6.23 3.59 11.01
N ARG A 68 -6.31 2.33 10.57
CA ARG A 68 -7.21 1.33 11.18
C ARG A 68 -6.79 0.94 12.60
N CYS A 69 -7.77 0.81 13.49
CA CYS A 69 -7.55 0.29 14.84
C CYS A 69 -7.21 -1.20 14.85
N MET A 70 -6.36 -1.62 15.79
CA MET A 70 -6.20 -3.04 16.07
C MET A 70 -7.48 -3.59 16.71
N MET A 71 -7.78 -4.86 16.43
CA MET A 71 -8.87 -5.57 17.08
C MET A 71 -8.47 -5.91 18.53
N THR A 72 -9.45 -5.90 19.44
CA THR A 72 -9.24 -6.46 20.78
C THR A 72 -8.97 -7.96 20.69
N THR A 73 -8.29 -8.53 21.69
CA THR A 73 -7.96 -9.96 21.70
C THR A 73 -9.22 -10.83 21.61
N ASP A 74 -10.29 -10.46 22.32
CA ASP A 74 -11.56 -11.19 22.30
C ASP A 74 -12.22 -11.11 20.91
N PHE A 75 -12.32 -9.91 20.33
CA PHE A 75 -12.87 -9.74 18.99
C PHE A 75 -12.06 -10.51 17.93
N TYR A 76 -10.73 -10.49 18.04
CA TYR A 76 -9.87 -11.23 17.12
C TYR A 76 -10.04 -12.74 17.27
N LYS A 77 -10.19 -13.25 18.49
CA LYS A 77 -10.42 -14.68 18.73
C LYS A 77 -11.71 -15.17 18.08
N ASP A 78 -12.78 -14.39 18.20
CA ASP A 78 -14.11 -14.81 17.75
C ASP A 78 -14.35 -14.50 16.25
N HIS A 79 -13.71 -13.44 15.73
CA HIS A 79 -14.01 -12.92 14.38
C HIS A 79 -12.78 -12.71 13.50
N GLY A 80 -11.56 -12.91 13.98
CA GLY A 80 -10.31 -12.59 13.28
C GLY A 80 -10.15 -13.28 11.92
N GLY A 81 -10.64 -14.52 11.79
CA GLY A 81 -10.64 -15.29 10.55
C GLY A 81 -11.83 -15.06 9.62
N VAL A 82 -12.84 -14.31 10.06
CA VAL A 82 -14.06 -14.06 9.27
C VAL A 82 -13.80 -12.93 8.28
N PRO A 83 -14.08 -13.12 6.97
CA PRO A 83 -14.01 -12.06 5.97
C PRO A 83 -14.85 -10.85 6.36
N PHE A 84 -14.41 -9.64 6.02
CA PHE A 84 -15.09 -8.41 6.44
C PHE A 84 -16.58 -8.36 6.04
N TYR A 85 -16.90 -8.82 4.83
CA TYR A 85 -18.25 -8.79 4.30
C TYR A 85 -19.19 -9.86 4.90
N ASP A 86 -18.62 -10.88 5.56
CA ASP A 86 -19.38 -11.92 6.26
C ASP A 86 -19.66 -11.56 7.74
N LEU A 87 -19.18 -10.40 8.20
CA LEU A 87 -19.46 -9.88 9.54
C LEU A 87 -20.80 -9.14 9.60
N GLU A 88 -21.45 -9.21 10.76
CA GLU A 88 -22.61 -8.38 11.06
C GLU A 88 -22.24 -6.88 11.08
N PRO A 89 -23.18 -5.95 10.79
CA PRO A 89 -22.91 -4.52 10.69
C PRO A 89 -22.17 -3.92 11.90
N GLU A 90 -22.51 -4.34 13.12
CA GLU A 90 -21.89 -3.86 14.35
C GLU A 90 -20.43 -4.32 14.45
N GLN A 91 -20.13 -5.54 14.00
CA GLN A 91 -18.77 -6.09 13.96
C GLN A 91 -17.92 -5.43 12.87
N GLN A 92 -18.53 -5.13 11.71
CA GLN A 92 -17.90 -4.32 10.67
C GLN A 92 -17.52 -2.94 11.20
N ASN A 93 -18.41 -2.33 12.00
CA ASN A 93 -18.18 -1.03 12.61
C ASN A 93 -17.00 -1.05 13.59
N VAL A 94 -16.84 -2.10 14.38
CA VAL A 94 -15.65 -2.28 15.25
C VAL A 94 -14.36 -2.29 14.43
N ARG A 95 -14.33 -2.99 13.28
CA ARG A 95 -13.15 -3.01 12.36
C ARG A 95 -12.92 -1.70 11.62
N ALA A 96 -13.95 -0.85 11.49
CA ALA A 96 -13.89 0.41 10.77
C ALA A 96 -13.20 1.52 11.56
N LYS A 97 -13.12 1.40 12.90
CA LYS A 97 -12.62 2.46 13.79
C LYS A 97 -11.21 2.94 13.45
N PHE A 98 -10.98 4.24 13.62
CA PHE A 98 -9.64 4.82 13.62
C PHE A 98 -8.83 4.26 14.79
N PHE A 99 -7.51 4.20 14.68
CA PHE A 99 -6.64 3.72 15.75
C PHE A 99 -6.74 4.58 17.02
N TYR A 100 -6.99 3.94 18.16
CA TYR A 100 -6.98 4.58 19.48
C TYR A 100 -6.40 3.58 20.49
N LEU A 101 -5.95 4.07 21.65
CA LEU A 101 -5.38 3.23 22.71
C LEU A 101 -6.41 2.92 23.82
N HIS A 102 -7.02 3.97 24.37
CA HIS A 102 -7.90 3.85 25.54
C HIS A 102 -9.26 4.52 25.33
N ASP A 103 -9.27 5.68 24.69
CA ASP A 103 -10.44 6.51 24.50
C ASP A 103 -10.63 6.74 23.00
N ILE A 104 -11.76 6.28 22.46
CA ILE A 104 -12.05 6.40 21.03
C ILE A 104 -12.09 7.87 20.59
N GLU A 105 -12.58 8.78 21.44
CA GLU A 105 -12.64 10.21 21.15
C GLU A 105 -11.26 10.87 21.13
N LYS A 106 -10.21 10.13 21.51
CA LYS A 106 -8.81 10.53 21.43
C LYS A 106 -8.08 9.62 20.45
N PRO A 107 -8.24 9.86 19.14
CA PRO A 107 -7.54 9.09 18.14
C PRO A 107 -6.03 9.18 18.35
N VAL A 108 -5.33 8.13 17.92
CA VAL A 108 -3.88 8.03 18.00
C VAL A 108 -3.35 7.62 16.63
N ILE A 109 -2.25 8.23 16.20
CA ILE A 109 -1.55 7.77 15.00
C ILE A 109 -0.44 6.83 15.45
N PRO A 110 -0.41 5.56 15.00
CA PRO A 110 0.65 4.65 15.39
C PRO A 110 2.04 5.16 15.01
N GLY A 111 3.01 5.09 15.92
CA GLY A 111 4.41 5.45 15.69
C GLY A 111 5.03 4.64 14.54
N SER A 112 4.55 3.42 14.31
CA SER A 112 4.92 2.59 13.16
C SER A 112 4.53 3.20 11.80
N SER A 113 3.38 3.90 11.74
CA SER A 113 2.93 4.60 10.53
C SER A 113 3.81 5.82 10.25
N LEU A 114 4.14 6.59 11.28
CA LEU A 114 5.04 7.75 11.19
C LEU A 114 6.46 7.31 10.81
N ARG A 115 6.97 6.25 11.44
CA ARG A 115 8.27 5.64 11.10
C ARG A 115 8.30 5.17 9.65
N GLY A 116 7.24 4.50 9.18
CA GLY A 116 7.16 4.02 7.78
C GLY A 116 7.17 5.16 6.76
N MET A 117 6.44 6.24 7.06
CA MET A 117 6.45 7.48 6.26
C MET A 117 7.85 8.10 6.20
N ALA A 118 8.48 8.38 7.36
CA ALA A 118 9.81 8.97 7.42
C ALA A 118 10.87 8.07 6.75
N ARG A 119 10.83 6.75 6.99
CA ARG A 119 11.74 5.79 6.36
C ARG A 119 11.66 5.83 4.84
N THR A 120 10.44 5.88 4.29
CA THR A 120 10.25 5.94 2.82
C THR A 120 10.89 7.20 2.24
N LEU A 121 10.73 8.35 2.90
CA LEU A 121 11.33 9.60 2.45
C LEU A 121 12.86 9.57 2.55
N VAL A 122 13.42 9.01 3.64
CA VAL A 122 14.88 8.81 3.77
C VAL A 122 15.40 7.84 2.71
N GLN A 123 14.65 6.79 2.36
CA GLN A 123 15.06 5.90 1.27
C GLN A 123 15.17 6.64 -0.06
N ILE A 124 14.22 7.53 -0.34
CA ILE A 124 14.19 8.29 -1.59
C ILE A 124 15.29 9.35 -1.61
N ALA A 125 15.34 10.23 -0.60
CA ALA A 125 16.26 11.34 -0.51
C ALA A 125 17.71 10.89 -0.29
N GLY A 126 17.91 9.83 0.49
CA GLY A 126 19.23 9.25 0.76
C GLY A 126 19.73 8.27 -0.30
N TYR A 127 19.09 8.19 -1.47
CA TYR A 127 19.48 7.27 -2.57
C TYR A 127 19.69 5.82 -2.08
N SER A 128 18.79 5.36 -1.22
CA SER A 128 18.84 4.00 -0.65
C SER A 128 18.25 2.96 -1.60
N LYS A 129 18.42 1.68 -1.25
CA LYS A 129 17.79 0.58 -1.98
C LYS A 129 16.27 0.68 -1.91
N ILE A 130 15.60 0.36 -3.02
CA ILE A 130 14.14 0.22 -3.03
C ILE A 130 13.76 -1.13 -2.41
N SER A 131 13.02 -1.08 -1.30
CA SER A 131 12.56 -2.28 -0.59
C SER A 131 11.40 -1.94 0.36
N PRO A 132 10.35 -2.80 0.44
CA PRO A 132 10.21 -4.08 -0.27
C PRO A 132 9.71 -3.93 -1.72
N VAL A 133 10.05 -4.90 -2.57
CA VAL A 133 9.49 -5.07 -3.93
C VAL A 133 8.93 -6.49 -4.05
N SER A 134 7.74 -6.62 -4.63
CA SER A 134 7.05 -7.91 -4.73
C SER A 134 7.85 -8.91 -5.57
N LYS A 135 7.97 -10.14 -5.04
CA LYS A 135 8.53 -11.32 -5.72
C LYS A 135 7.44 -12.20 -6.34
N GLU A 136 6.18 -11.77 -6.25
CA GLU A 136 5.05 -12.49 -6.84
C GLU A 136 5.22 -12.61 -8.36
N LYS A 137 4.95 -13.81 -8.87
CA LYS A 137 5.10 -14.13 -10.29
C LYS A 137 3.91 -13.58 -11.09
N ILE A 138 4.21 -12.99 -12.24
CA ILE A 138 3.24 -12.32 -13.10
C ILE A 138 2.63 -13.33 -14.09
N PHE A 139 1.31 -13.43 -14.05
CA PHE A 139 0.51 -14.20 -15.00
C PHE A 139 -0.53 -13.31 -15.68
N TYR A 140 -0.79 -13.56 -16.95
CA TYR A 140 -1.68 -12.72 -17.74
C TYR A 140 -2.49 -13.54 -18.74
N ARG A 141 -3.44 -12.87 -19.40
CA ARG A 141 -4.30 -13.45 -20.42
C ARG A 141 -4.64 -12.37 -21.45
N ALA A 142 -4.43 -12.61 -22.75
CA ALA A 142 -4.66 -11.64 -23.82
C ALA A 142 -5.51 -12.26 -24.95
N VAL A 143 -6.77 -12.61 -24.65
CA VAL A 143 -7.67 -13.38 -25.56
C VAL A 143 -8.24 -12.54 -26.69
N ALA A 144 -8.26 -11.22 -26.52
CA ALA A 144 -8.86 -10.26 -27.44
C ALA A 144 -8.02 -8.96 -27.50
N GLY A 145 -6.71 -9.06 -27.28
CA GLY A 145 -5.83 -7.91 -27.46
C GLY A 145 -5.88 -7.46 -28.92
N GLY A 146 -5.88 -6.15 -29.15
CA GLY A 146 -5.73 -5.57 -30.49
C GLY A 146 -4.40 -6.01 -31.13
N ASN A 147 -4.25 -5.76 -32.43
CA ASN A 147 -2.99 -6.06 -33.14
C ASN A 147 -1.79 -5.27 -32.59
N ASP A 148 -2.06 -4.20 -31.86
CA ASP A 148 -1.13 -3.30 -31.22
C ASP A 148 -1.00 -3.55 -29.69
N ASP A 149 -1.65 -4.58 -29.15
CA ASP A 149 -1.44 -5.01 -27.76
C ASP A 149 -0.12 -5.78 -27.64
N PRO A 150 0.88 -5.28 -26.89
CA PRO A 150 2.18 -5.96 -26.77
C PRO A 150 2.09 -7.32 -26.05
N LEU A 151 0.96 -7.64 -25.40
CA LEU A 151 0.73 -8.94 -24.78
C LEU A 151 0.09 -9.97 -25.72
N ALA A 152 -0.45 -9.55 -26.87
CA ALA A 152 -1.15 -10.44 -27.80
C ALA A 152 -0.19 -11.48 -28.40
N ASP A 153 0.91 -11.02 -29.01
CA ASP A 153 1.88 -11.90 -29.67
C ASP A 153 2.49 -12.95 -28.72
N PRO A 154 3.01 -12.59 -27.53
CA PRO A 154 3.54 -13.59 -26.59
C PRO A 154 2.48 -14.62 -26.14
N TYR A 155 1.21 -14.20 -26.02
CA TYR A 155 0.10 -15.09 -25.68
C TYR A 155 -0.26 -16.04 -26.84
N GLU A 156 -0.30 -15.52 -28.08
CA GLU A 156 -0.54 -16.31 -29.29
C GLU A 156 0.60 -17.28 -29.61
N VAL A 157 1.85 -16.94 -29.31
CA VAL A 157 2.98 -17.87 -29.47
C VAL A 157 2.77 -19.12 -28.63
N LEU A 158 2.27 -18.97 -27.40
CA LEU A 158 2.04 -20.07 -26.46
C LEU A 158 0.77 -20.87 -26.82
N LEU A 159 -0.39 -20.22 -26.91
CA LEU A 159 -1.66 -20.90 -27.15
C LEU A 159 -1.98 -21.15 -28.64
N GLY A 160 -1.20 -20.57 -29.54
CA GLY A 160 -1.50 -20.47 -30.96
C GLY A 160 -2.56 -19.40 -31.25
N LYS A 161 -2.51 -18.80 -32.44
CA LYS A 161 -3.56 -17.91 -32.96
C LYS A 161 -4.96 -18.51 -32.71
N GLN A 162 -5.84 -17.75 -32.05
CA GLN A 162 -7.18 -18.17 -31.62
C GLN A 162 -7.22 -19.47 -30.78
N GLY A 163 -6.15 -19.79 -30.06
CA GLY A 163 -6.06 -20.99 -29.21
C GLY A 163 -5.85 -22.29 -29.99
N ARG A 164 -5.40 -22.25 -31.25
CA ARG A 164 -5.25 -23.45 -32.10
C ARG A 164 -4.31 -24.53 -31.56
N LYS A 165 -3.36 -24.20 -30.67
CA LYS A 165 -2.48 -25.18 -30.02
C LYS A 165 -3.14 -25.81 -28.79
N VAL A 166 -4.23 -25.25 -28.29
CA VAL A 166 -4.91 -25.72 -27.08
C VAL A 166 -5.61 -27.05 -27.33
N LYS A 167 -5.24 -28.04 -26.53
CA LYS A 167 -5.82 -29.37 -26.47
C LYS A 167 -6.70 -29.53 -25.24
N ALA A 168 -7.52 -30.58 -25.22
CA ALA A 168 -8.37 -30.92 -24.09
C ALA A 168 -8.16 -32.38 -23.68
N GLY A 169 -8.36 -32.66 -22.40
CA GLY A 169 -8.17 -33.99 -21.83
C GLY A 169 -8.63 -34.04 -20.39
N TYR A 170 -8.28 -35.13 -19.70
CA TYR A 170 -8.69 -35.39 -18.34
C TYR A 170 -7.47 -35.63 -17.46
N LEU A 171 -7.46 -35.00 -16.29
CA LEU A 171 -6.43 -35.25 -15.29
C LEU A 171 -6.53 -36.68 -14.78
N THR A 172 -5.37 -37.31 -14.66
CA THR A 172 -5.18 -38.67 -14.13
C THR A 172 -3.96 -38.66 -13.24
N ARG A 173 -3.90 -39.59 -12.28
CA ARG A 173 -2.73 -39.73 -11.42
C ARG A 173 -2.10 -41.10 -11.60
N LYS A 174 -0.80 -41.14 -11.86
CA LYS A 174 -0.02 -42.37 -11.94
C LYS A 174 1.31 -42.18 -11.24
N ASP A 175 1.67 -43.13 -10.36
CA ASP A 175 2.93 -43.11 -9.60
C ASP A 175 3.16 -41.77 -8.85
N GLY A 176 2.07 -41.21 -8.32
CA GLY A 176 2.07 -39.94 -7.59
C GLY A 176 2.12 -38.68 -8.45
N ARG A 177 2.35 -38.78 -9.77
CA ARG A 177 2.48 -37.65 -10.71
C ARG A 177 1.18 -37.38 -11.47
N TRP A 178 0.98 -36.11 -11.82
CA TRP A 178 -0.15 -35.69 -12.67
C TRP A 178 0.14 -35.99 -14.14
N GLN A 179 -0.84 -36.60 -14.79
CA GLN A 179 -0.85 -36.87 -16.22
C GLN A 179 -2.16 -36.42 -16.83
N ILE A 180 -2.17 -36.17 -18.14
CA ILE A 180 -3.37 -35.88 -18.89
C ILE A 180 -3.65 -37.02 -19.87
N GLN A 181 -4.81 -37.65 -19.72
CA GLN A 181 -5.37 -38.53 -20.75
C GLN A 181 -6.02 -37.66 -21.83
N PRO A 182 -5.53 -37.65 -23.08
CA PRO A 182 -6.12 -36.82 -24.13
C PRO A 182 -7.59 -37.17 -24.39
N ALA A 183 -8.42 -36.16 -24.68
CA ALA A 183 -9.81 -36.35 -25.11
C ALA A 183 -9.89 -36.77 -26.59
N MET A 184 -10.99 -37.40 -26.98
CA MET A 184 -11.30 -37.58 -28.40
C MET A 184 -11.53 -36.24 -29.09
N LYS A 185 -11.14 -36.13 -30.36
CA LYS A 185 -11.44 -34.93 -31.16
C LYS A 185 -12.92 -34.92 -31.55
N PRO A 186 -13.61 -33.75 -31.53
CA PRO A 186 -14.99 -33.62 -31.98
C PRO A 186 -15.25 -34.19 -33.39
N GLU A 187 -14.31 -33.99 -34.32
CA GLU A 187 -14.39 -34.52 -35.69
C GLU A 187 -14.53 -36.06 -35.74
N ARG A 188 -13.91 -36.79 -34.81
CA ARG A 188 -13.99 -38.27 -34.77
C ARG A 188 -15.40 -38.79 -34.45
N ILE A 189 -16.23 -37.94 -33.86
CA ILE A 189 -17.63 -38.26 -33.53
C ILE A 189 -18.61 -37.47 -34.40
N GLY A 190 -18.13 -36.96 -35.54
CA GLY A 190 -18.96 -36.33 -36.56
C GLY A 190 -19.25 -34.84 -36.38
N LEU A 191 -18.67 -34.16 -35.38
CA LEU A 191 -18.86 -32.70 -35.21
C LEU A 191 -18.01 -31.89 -36.21
N LYS A 192 -18.53 -30.72 -36.63
CA LYS A 192 -17.83 -29.80 -37.54
C LYS A 192 -16.66 -29.05 -36.87
N ASP A 193 -16.61 -29.02 -35.55
CA ASP A 193 -15.52 -28.39 -34.78
C ASP A 193 -14.18 -29.12 -35.05
N LYS A 194 -13.26 -28.45 -35.73
CA LYS A 194 -11.91 -28.97 -36.04
C LYS A 194 -10.91 -28.86 -34.88
N GLY A 195 -11.33 -28.25 -33.77
CA GLY A 195 -10.51 -28.06 -32.58
C GLY A 195 -10.40 -29.33 -31.72
N SER A 196 -9.85 -29.18 -30.52
CA SER A 196 -9.72 -30.28 -29.54
C SER A 196 -10.93 -30.44 -28.62
N TYR A 197 -11.91 -29.54 -28.73
CA TYR A 197 -13.15 -29.50 -27.96
C TYR A 197 -14.21 -28.78 -28.81
N ALA A 198 -15.50 -28.93 -28.48
CA ALA A 198 -16.59 -28.23 -29.16
C ALA A 198 -17.10 -27.04 -28.35
N LYS A 199 -17.79 -26.11 -29.01
CA LYS A 199 -18.44 -24.96 -28.34
C LYS A 199 -19.96 -25.04 -28.44
N ILE A 200 -20.64 -25.11 -27.30
CA ILE A 200 -22.10 -25.24 -27.21
C ILE A 200 -22.71 -23.92 -26.76
N LYS A 201 -23.78 -23.47 -27.43
CA LYS A 201 -24.47 -22.21 -27.07
C LYS A 201 -25.14 -22.35 -25.70
N ASP A 202 -25.02 -21.30 -24.89
CA ASP A 202 -25.68 -21.20 -23.58
C ASP A 202 -27.21 -21.34 -23.72
N ASP A 203 -27.82 -20.61 -24.67
CA ASP A 203 -29.26 -20.66 -24.91
C ASP A 203 -29.77 -22.05 -25.31
N PHE A 204 -28.96 -22.83 -26.05
CA PHE A 204 -29.33 -24.21 -26.37
C PHE A 204 -29.46 -25.07 -25.11
N LEU A 205 -28.55 -24.89 -24.15
CA LEU A 205 -28.48 -25.67 -22.91
C LEU A 205 -29.60 -25.35 -21.93
N LYS A 206 -30.08 -24.09 -21.90
CA LYS A 206 -31.22 -23.67 -21.06
C LYS A 206 -32.46 -24.55 -21.26
N HIS A 207 -32.64 -25.07 -22.46
CA HIS A 207 -33.80 -25.88 -22.83
C HIS A 207 -33.59 -27.40 -22.69
N GLN A 208 -32.45 -27.85 -22.17
CA GLN A 208 -32.11 -29.28 -22.09
C GLN A 208 -32.37 -29.90 -20.71
N GLY A 209 -32.66 -29.08 -19.68
CA GLY A 209 -33.01 -29.59 -18.35
C GLY A 209 -31.86 -30.27 -17.60
N LEU A 210 -30.61 -29.88 -17.87
CA LEU A 210 -29.43 -30.41 -17.15
C LEU A 210 -29.48 -30.06 -15.66
N PRO A 211 -29.50 -31.04 -14.73
CA PRO A 211 -29.60 -30.75 -13.30
C PRO A 211 -28.46 -29.89 -12.77
N GLY A 212 -28.81 -28.80 -12.09
CA GLY A 212 -27.84 -27.88 -11.48
C GLY A 212 -27.05 -27.03 -12.47
N PHE A 213 -27.41 -27.04 -13.77
CA PHE A 213 -26.84 -26.12 -14.74
C PHE A 213 -27.31 -24.69 -14.49
N LEU A 214 -26.35 -23.78 -14.35
CA LEU A 214 -26.57 -22.33 -14.31
C LEU A 214 -26.06 -21.72 -15.60
N SER A 215 -26.92 -20.94 -16.27
CA SER A 215 -26.57 -20.13 -17.43
C SER A 215 -25.77 -18.90 -17.00
N PHE A 216 -25.04 -18.27 -17.93
CA PHE A 216 -24.09 -17.20 -17.58
C PHE A 216 -24.69 -16.02 -16.80
N ASN A 217 -25.98 -15.72 -17.01
CA ASN A 217 -26.69 -14.59 -16.39
C ASN A 217 -27.54 -15.00 -15.18
N ASP A 218 -27.49 -16.27 -14.78
CA ASP A 218 -28.25 -16.74 -13.62
C ASP A 218 -27.59 -16.22 -12.33
N MET A 219 -28.41 -15.80 -11.36
CA MET A 219 -27.89 -15.39 -10.05
C MET A 219 -27.13 -16.53 -9.37
N GLY A 220 -25.97 -16.21 -8.79
CA GLY A 220 -25.12 -17.20 -8.13
C GLY A 220 -24.36 -18.12 -9.10
N TYR A 221 -24.20 -17.72 -10.36
CA TYR A 221 -23.35 -18.43 -11.31
C TYR A 221 -21.99 -18.75 -10.71
N ARG A 222 -21.57 -20.00 -10.88
CA ARG A 222 -20.25 -20.50 -10.52
C ARG A 222 -19.72 -21.40 -11.63
N PRO A 223 -18.40 -21.66 -11.68
CA PRO A 223 -17.85 -22.68 -12.57
C PRO A 223 -18.53 -24.01 -12.32
N GLN A 224 -18.79 -24.76 -13.39
CA GLN A 224 -19.47 -26.04 -13.30
C GLN A 224 -18.87 -27.04 -14.27
N TYR A 225 -18.86 -28.30 -13.83
CA TYR A 225 -18.54 -29.44 -14.67
C TYR A 225 -19.75 -30.36 -14.68
N HIS A 226 -20.32 -30.57 -15.86
CA HIS A 226 -21.46 -31.46 -16.06
C HIS A 226 -21.04 -32.64 -16.92
N PRO A 227 -20.86 -33.84 -16.34
CA PRO A 227 -20.77 -35.06 -17.12
C PRO A 227 -22.06 -35.24 -17.92
N VAL A 228 -21.93 -35.46 -19.22
CA VAL A 228 -23.06 -35.47 -20.16
C VAL A 228 -22.92 -36.59 -21.17
N SER A 229 -24.05 -36.98 -21.76
CA SER A 229 -24.08 -37.65 -23.04
C SER A 229 -24.81 -36.80 -24.09
N PHE A 230 -24.50 -36.99 -25.38
CA PHE A 230 -25.10 -36.20 -26.46
C PHE A 230 -25.17 -36.96 -27.80
N SER A 231 -26.08 -36.53 -28.67
CA SER A 231 -26.22 -37.00 -30.05
C SER A 231 -25.72 -35.94 -31.04
N VAL A 232 -25.28 -36.39 -32.21
CA VAL A 232 -24.74 -35.53 -33.27
C VAL A 232 -25.58 -35.72 -34.52
N THR A 233 -26.10 -34.61 -35.07
CA THR A 233 -26.86 -34.56 -36.33
C THR A 233 -26.36 -33.38 -37.15
N ASP A 234 -26.13 -33.58 -38.45
CA ASP A 234 -25.59 -32.56 -39.38
C ASP A 234 -24.31 -31.86 -38.89
N GLY A 235 -23.52 -32.61 -38.13
CA GLY A 235 -22.27 -32.17 -37.52
C GLY A 235 -22.40 -31.12 -36.43
N LYS A 236 -23.55 -31.08 -35.75
CA LYS A 236 -23.79 -30.30 -34.54
C LYS A 236 -24.34 -31.21 -33.44
N VAL A 237 -24.16 -30.79 -32.19
CA VAL A 237 -24.88 -31.42 -31.07
C VAL A 237 -26.36 -31.11 -31.22
N SER A 238 -27.19 -32.14 -31.36
CA SER A 238 -28.64 -32.02 -31.54
C SER A 238 -29.40 -32.23 -30.23
N GLN A 239 -28.92 -33.12 -29.36
CA GLN A 239 -29.45 -33.33 -28.00
C GLN A 239 -28.31 -33.55 -27.02
N ILE A 240 -28.51 -33.13 -25.77
CA ILE A 240 -27.55 -33.29 -24.68
C ILE A 240 -28.30 -33.52 -23.38
N GLY A 241 -27.81 -34.44 -22.55
CA GLY A 241 -28.49 -34.84 -21.32
C GLY A 241 -27.57 -35.58 -20.37
N LEU A 242 -28.15 -36.33 -19.43
CA LEU A 242 -27.39 -37.03 -18.40
C LEU A 242 -26.50 -38.13 -19.00
N PRO A 243 -25.45 -38.57 -18.29
CA PRO A 243 -24.61 -39.66 -18.75
C PRO A 243 -25.43 -40.93 -19.05
N GLY A 244 -25.33 -41.43 -20.29
CA GLY A 244 -25.98 -42.68 -20.71
C GLY A 244 -27.26 -42.52 -21.55
N GLU A 245 -27.84 -41.32 -21.62
CA GLU A 245 -29.05 -41.04 -22.41
C GLU A 245 -28.79 -41.06 -23.94
N TYR A 246 -27.58 -40.70 -24.37
CA TYR A 246 -27.19 -40.60 -25.77
C TYR A 246 -25.86 -41.31 -26.07
N SER A 247 -25.55 -41.47 -27.36
CA SER A 247 -24.46 -42.31 -27.85
C SER A 247 -23.05 -41.79 -27.56
N ASN A 248 -22.84 -40.47 -27.50
CA ASN A 248 -21.53 -39.87 -27.24
C ASN A 248 -21.44 -39.40 -25.79
N ARG A 249 -20.25 -39.48 -25.18
CA ARG A 249 -20.00 -39.04 -23.80
C ARG A 249 -19.01 -37.89 -23.77
N GLY A 250 -19.14 -37.00 -22.80
CA GLY A 250 -18.23 -35.90 -22.57
C GLY A 250 -18.48 -35.17 -21.26
N VAL A 251 -17.79 -34.05 -21.07
CA VAL A 251 -18.01 -33.13 -19.96
C VAL A 251 -18.21 -31.73 -20.51
N LEU A 252 -19.34 -31.13 -20.15
CA LEU A 252 -19.61 -29.72 -20.38
C LEU A 252 -18.86 -28.91 -19.31
N VAL A 253 -17.99 -28.03 -19.77
CA VAL A 253 -17.17 -27.14 -18.96
C VAL A 253 -17.73 -25.73 -19.04
N CYS A 254 -18.35 -25.32 -17.95
CA CYS A 254 -18.88 -23.98 -17.72
C CYS A 254 -17.85 -23.18 -16.93
N ALA A 255 -17.02 -22.40 -17.63
CA ALA A 255 -16.02 -21.51 -17.02
C ALA A 255 -16.63 -20.14 -16.67
N GLY A 256 -15.93 -19.29 -15.92
CA GLY A 256 -16.44 -18.00 -15.42
C GLY A 256 -17.21 -17.13 -16.44
N ASN A 257 -18.27 -16.46 -15.96
CA ASN A 257 -19.21 -15.66 -16.76
C ASN A 257 -18.74 -14.22 -17.07
N MET A 258 -17.64 -13.75 -16.47
CA MET A 258 -17.09 -12.40 -16.66
C MET A 258 -18.04 -11.26 -16.27
N LEU A 259 -19.02 -11.51 -15.39
CA LEU A 259 -19.90 -10.46 -14.87
C LEU A 259 -19.24 -9.62 -13.78
N GLU A 260 -18.25 -10.17 -13.08
CA GLU A 260 -17.49 -9.52 -11.99
C GLU A 260 -16.76 -8.24 -12.42
N THR A 261 -16.60 -8.03 -13.73
CA THR A 261 -15.90 -6.88 -14.34
C THR A 261 -16.84 -5.93 -15.08
N ASN A 262 -18.14 -6.20 -15.10
CA ASN A 262 -19.12 -5.40 -15.83
C ASN A 262 -19.96 -4.54 -14.88
N SER A 263 -20.55 -3.47 -15.42
CA SER A 263 -21.54 -2.65 -14.70
C SER A 263 -22.71 -3.51 -14.19
N ALA A 264 -23.28 -3.12 -13.05
CA ALA A 264 -24.45 -3.77 -12.49
C ALA A 264 -25.58 -3.89 -13.53
N GLY A 265 -26.18 -5.08 -13.63
CA GLY A 265 -27.26 -5.38 -14.58
C GLY A 265 -26.80 -5.73 -16.01
N ALA A 266 -25.50 -5.74 -16.32
CA ALA A 266 -25.00 -6.16 -17.63
C ALA A 266 -25.13 -7.68 -17.84
N ASN A 267 -25.41 -8.09 -19.08
CA ASN A 267 -25.33 -9.50 -19.48
C ASN A 267 -23.88 -9.94 -19.68
N SER A 268 -23.63 -11.23 -19.49
CA SER A 268 -22.35 -11.83 -19.79
C SER A 268 -22.03 -11.68 -21.28
N PRO A 269 -20.81 -11.27 -21.63
CA PRO A 269 -20.36 -11.27 -23.02
C PRO A 269 -20.08 -12.71 -23.51
N ARG A 270 -20.18 -13.73 -22.65
CA ARG A 270 -20.02 -15.14 -23.03
C ARG A 270 -21.36 -15.69 -23.51
N THR A 271 -21.31 -16.39 -24.64
CA THR A 271 -22.49 -17.03 -25.24
C THR A 271 -22.34 -18.54 -25.41
N ARG A 272 -21.17 -19.10 -25.07
CA ARG A 272 -20.83 -20.50 -25.32
C ARG A 272 -20.00 -21.14 -24.22
N HIS A 273 -20.35 -22.37 -23.88
CA HIS A 273 -19.59 -23.28 -23.01
C HIS A 273 -18.69 -24.20 -23.83
N SER A 274 -17.71 -24.84 -23.19
CA SER A 274 -16.82 -25.80 -23.86
C SER A 274 -17.29 -27.23 -23.59
N LEU A 275 -17.33 -28.08 -24.60
CA LEU A 275 -17.63 -29.50 -24.46
C LEU A 275 -16.37 -30.31 -24.75
N VAL A 276 -15.86 -31.01 -23.74
CA VAL A 276 -14.71 -31.92 -23.84
C VAL A 276 -15.25 -33.33 -24.07
N MET A 277 -14.83 -33.98 -25.15
CA MET A 277 -15.29 -35.34 -25.48
C MET A 277 -14.65 -36.37 -24.56
N GLY A 278 -15.24 -37.57 -24.48
CA GLY A 278 -14.70 -38.67 -23.67
C GLY A 278 -13.22 -38.98 -23.93
N LYS A 279 -12.59 -39.64 -22.95
CA LYS A 279 -11.18 -40.04 -22.98
C LYS A 279 -10.86 -40.81 -24.26
N ASN A 280 -9.73 -40.49 -24.89
CA ASN A 280 -9.18 -41.26 -25.99
C ASN A 280 -8.28 -42.37 -25.42
N GLU A 281 -8.87 -43.54 -25.11
CA GLU A 281 -8.16 -44.68 -24.50
C GLU A 281 -7.01 -45.23 -25.37
N LYS A 282 -6.96 -44.87 -26.67
CA LYS A 282 -5.87 -45.25 -27.57
C LYS A 282 -4.68 -44.29 -27.54
N ALA A 283 -4.82 -43.11 -26.94
CA ALA A 283 -3.71 -42.16 -26.80
C ALA A 283 -2.93 -42.46 -25.52
N ALA A 284 -1.60 -42.37 -25.59
CA ALA A 284 -0.76 -42.43 -24.40
C ALA A 284 -1.04 -41.22 -23.48
N PRO A 285 -1.10 -41.42 -22.15
CA PRO A 285 -1.13 -40.32 -21.19
C PRO A 285 0.11 -39.43 -21.32
N LEU A 286 -0.09 -38.12 -21.17
CA LEU A 286 0.96 -37.12 -21.26
C LEU A 286 1.37 -36.67 -19.85
N ASN A 287 2.67 -36.62 -19.57
CA ASN A 287 3.17 -36.07 -18.31
C ASN A 287 3.00 -34.55 -18.29
N ILE A 288 2.62 -34.00 -17.14
CA ILE A 288 2.65 -32.55 -16.91
C ILE A 288 4.03 -32.19 -16.36
N ASP A 289 4.65 -31.17 -16.94
CA ASP A 289 5.89 -30.60 -16.42
C ASP A 289 5.66 -30.04 -15.00
N GLU A 290 6.57 -30.33 -14.07
CA GLU A 290 6.46 -29.91 -12.67
C GLU A 290 6.49 -28.37 -12.52
N ASN A 291 7.19 -27.67 -13.42
CA ASN A 291 7.14 -26.20 -13.46
C ASN A 291 5.76 -25.72 -13.91
N ALA A 292 5.11 -26.40 -14.86
CA ALA A 292 3.76 -26.03 -15.29
C ALA A 292 2.73 -26.18 -14.15
N ILE A 293 2.89 -27.19 -13.29
CA ILE A 293 2.08 -27.35 -12.07
C ILE A 293 2.35 -26.18 -11.11
N THR A 294 3.62 -25.88 -10.84
CA THR A 294 4.02 -24.78 -9.95
C THR A 294 3.48 -23.43 -10.43
N GLU A 295 3.59 -23.17 -11.73
CA GLU A 295 3.07 -21.96 -12.40
C GLU A 295 1.55 -21.88 -12.32
N TYR A 296 0.86 -22.99 -12.59
CA TYR A 296 -0.59 -23.05 -12.47
C TYR A 296 -1.04 -22.68 -11.04
N LEU A 297 -0.42 -23.28 -10.02
CA LEU A 297 -0.72 -23.01 -8.60
C LEU A 297 -0.45 -21.56 -8.21
N ASN A 298 0.64 -20.97 -8.71
CA ASN A 298 0.98 -19.55 -8.50
C ASN A 298 0.02 -18.59 -9.24
N SER A 299 -0.70 -19.06 -10.27
CA SER A 299 -1.63 -18.25 -11.06
C SER A 299 -3.09 -18.26 -10.55
N LEU A 300 -3.39 -19.08 -9.54
CA LEU A 300 -4.74 -19.28 -9.01
C LEU A 300 -5.32 -17.99 -8.42
N THR A 301 -6.45 -17.53 -8.98
CA THR A 301 -7.28 -16.51 -8.34
C THR A 301 -8.18 -17.08 -7.26
N GLU A 302 -8.71 -16.22 -6.40
CA GLU A 302 -9.72 -16.58 -5.39
C GLU A 302 -10.91 -17.35 -5.99
N PHE A 303 -11.39 -16.92 -7.16
CA PHE A 303 -12.41 -17.64 -7.94
C PHE A 303 -12.03 -19.09 -8.33
N GLN A 304 -10.73 -19.39 -8.42
CA GLN A 304 -10.22 -20.72 -8.73
C GLN A 304 -9.87 -21.53 -7.48
N ARG A 305 -10.16 -20.98 -6.29
CA ARG A 305 -10.01 -21.63 -4.98
C ARG A 305 -11.35 -21.97 -4.34
N SER A 306 -12.46 -21.67 -5.03
CA SER A 306 -13.81 -22.02 -4.60
C SER A 306 -14.34 -23.23 -5.37
N ALA A 307 -15.31 -23.94 -4.78
CA ALA A 307 -15.98 -25.06 -5.41
C ALA A 307 -16.48 -24.68 -6.82
N PRO A 308 -16.29 -25.53 -7.85
CA PRO A 308 -15.92 -26.95 -7.81
C PRO A 308 -14.40 -27.23 -7.78
N PHE A 309 -13.58 -26.21 -7.56
CA PHE A 309 -12.14 -26.36 -7.45
C PHE A 309 -11.69 -26.68 -6.02
N ASP A 310 -10.50 -27.25 -5.92
CA ASP A 310 -9.78 -27.40 -4.66
C ASP A 310 -9.19 -26.05 -4.23
N GLU A 311 -9.30 -25.73 -2.94
CA GLU A 311 -8.86 -24.45 -2.36
C GLU A 311 -7.37 -24.16 -2.60
N HIS A 312 -6.54 -25.20 -2.57
CA HIS A 312 -5.09 -25.08 -2.68
C HIS A 312 -4.57 -25.51 -4.05
N LYS A 313 -5.27 -26.41 -4.73
CA LYS A 313 -4.84 -27.07 -5.97
C LYS A 313 -5.66 -26.70 -7.20
N GLY A 314 -6.70 -25.88 -7.05
CA GLY A 314 -7.55 -25.46 -8.15
C GLY A 314 -8.21 -26.63 -8.87
N CYS A 315 -8.00 -26.74 -10.18
CA CYS A 315 -8.58 -27.79 -11.01
C CYS A 315 -7.79 -29.10 -11.02
N LEU A 316 -6.68 -29.20 -10.27
CA LEU A 316 -5.88 -30.43 -10.11
C LEU A 316 -6.61 -31.45 -9.21
N ILE A 317 -7.70 -31.98 -9.76
CA ILE A 317 -8.53 -33.04 -9.18
C ILE A 317 -8.61 -34.16 -10.22
N GLU A 318 -8.42 -35.39 -9.77
CA GLU A 318 -8.43 -36.54 -10.67
C GLU A 318 -9.78 -36.69 -11.39
N GLY A 319 -9.75 -36.91 -12.70
CA GLY A 319 -10.94 -36.98 -13.55
C GLY A 319 -11.42 -35.63 -14.09
N ASN A 320 -10.95 -34.49 -13.57
CA ASN A 320 -11.39 -33.19 -14.07
C ASN A 320 -10.96 -32.95 -15.52
N PRO A 321 -11.83 -32.32 -16.34
CA PRO A 321 -11.45 -31.87 -17.67
C PRO A 321 -10.50 -30.68 -17.57
N VAL A 322 -9.47 -30.68 -18.41
CA VAL A 322 -8.47 -29.61 -18.49
C VAL A 322 -8.14 -29.26 -19.93
N PHE A 323 -7.66 -28.04 -20.12
CA PHE A 323 -7.13 -27.55 -21.39
C PHE A 323 -5.63 -27.33 -21.24
N TYR A 324 -4.86 -27.70 -22.27
CA TYR A 324 -3.42 -27.73 -22.17
C TYR A 324 -2.72 -27.47 -23.50
N VAL A 325 -1.46 -27.10 -23.44
CA VAL A 325 -0.53 -27.11 -24.57
C VAL A 325 0.61 -28.07 -24.26
N GLU A 326 1.05 -28.78 -25.30
CA GLU A 326 2.15 -29.73 -25.19
C GLU A 326 3.18 -29.52 -26.29
N GLU A 327 4.39 -29.96 -26.02
CA GLU A 327 5.49 -30.07 -26.97
C GLU A 327 6.23 -31.37 -26.68
N ASN A 328 6.55 -32.14 -27.73
CA ASN A 328 7.28 -33.41 -27.63
C ASN A 328 6.70 -34.42 -26.62
N GLY A 329 5.37 -34.48 -26.47
CA GLY A 329 4.67 -35.41 -25.58
C GLY A 329 4.67 -35.00 -24.09
N GLN A 330 5.09 -33.77 -23.79
CA GLN A 330 5.06 -33.21 -22.44
C GLN A 330 4.19 -31.95 -22.39
N VAL A 331 3.32 -31.87 -21.38
CA VAL A 331 2.47 -30.70 -21.15
C VAL A 331 3.24 -29.64 -20.38
N TYR A 332 3.42 -28.46 -20.98
CA TYR A 332 4.20 -27.36 -20.38
C TYR A 332 3.34 -26.16 -19.93
N SER A 333 2.04 -26.15 -20.23
CA SER A 333 1.09 -25.18 -19.67
C SER A 333 -0.35 -25.68 -19.76
N PHE A 334 -1.18 -25.39 -18.76
CA PHE A 334 -2.56 -25.87 -18.70
C PHE A 334 -3.46 -25.00 -17.81
N GLY A 335 -4.77 -25.22 -17.92
CA GLY A 335 -5.76 -24.66 -17.01
C GLY A 335 -7.18 -25.17 -17.21
N HIS A 336 -8.08 -24.72 -16.35
CA HIS A 336 -9.49 -25.16 -16.31
C HIS A 336 -10.37 -24.63 -17.46
N SER A 337 -9.89 -23.65 -18.23
CA SER A 337 -10.58 -23.08 -19.39
C SER A 337 -9.62 -22.95 -20.57
N PRO A 338 -10.09 -22.94 -21.83
CA PRO A 338 -9.19 -22.88 -23.00
C PRO A 338 -8.33 -21.61 -23.07
N ASN A 339 -8.78 -20.55 -22.42
CA ASN A 339 -8.14 -19.24 -22.38
C ASN A 339 -7.52 -19.02 -20.99
N PHE A 340 -6.72 -19.99 -20.54
CA PHE A 340 -6.08 -19.97 -19.24
C PHE A 340 -4.99 -18.89 -19.17
N ARG A 341 -4.65 -18.47 -17.94
CA ARG A 341 -3.57 -17.50 -17.72
C ARG A 341 -2.23 -18.16 -18.03
N VAL A 342 -1.34 -17.41 -18.64
CA VAL A 342 0.02 -17.87 -18.97
C VAL A 342 1.06 -17.07 -18.18
N PRO A 343 2.22 -17.68 -17.85
CA PRO A 343 3.31 -16.99 -17.19
C PRO A 343 3.91 -15.92 -18.11
N MET A 344 4.20 -14.75 -17.56
CA MET A 344 5.02 -13.76 -18.25
C MET A 344 6.48 -14.18 -18.14
N ARG A 345 7.11 -14.57 -19.26
CA ARG A 345 8.51 -15.01 -19.28
C ARG A 345 9.45 -13.80 -19.28
N LEU A 346 10.54 -13.87 -18.50
CA LEU A 346 11.64 -12.92 -18.63
C LEU A 346 12.26 -13.01 -20.03
N PHE A 347 12.74 -11.88 -20.55
CA PHE A 347 13.33 -11.84 -21.89
C PHE A 347 14.44 -12.89 -22.06
N ASN A 348 14.33 -13.72 -23.11
CA ASN A 348 15.24 -14.84 -23.41
C ASN A 348 15.47 -15.82 -22.25
N ARG A 349 14.53 -15.94 -21.30
CA ARG A 349 14.61 -16.86 -20.15
C ARG A 349 13.31 -17.62 -19.98
N GLN A 350 13.40 -18.81 -19.38
CA GLN A 350 12.23 -19.64 -19.06
C GLN A 350 11.58 -19.24 -17.72
N GLU A 351 12.23 -18.40 -16.92
CA GLU A 351 11.70 -17.97 -15.63
C GLU A 351 10.51 -17.01 -15.78
N THR A 352 9.51 -17.18 -14.91
CA THR A 352 8.40 -16.22 -14.81
C THR A 352 8.88 -14.93 -14.16
N ALA A 353 8.55 -13.80 -14.76
CA ALA A 353 8.90 -12.46 -14.29
C ALA A 353 8.17 -12.10 -13.00
N SER A 354 8.83 -11.29 -12.18
CA SER A 354 8.27 -10.57 -11.04
C SER A 354 8.73 -9.11 -11.07
N PRO A 355 8.03 -8.18 -10.39
CA PRO A 355 8.51 -6.79 -10.25
C PRO A 355 9.94 -6.70 -9.68
N PHE A 356 10.31 -7.62 -8.78
CA PHE A 356 11.67 -7.69 -8.21
C PHE A 356 12.75 -7.97 -9.26
N ASP A 357 12.45 -8.76 -10.30
CA ASP A 357 13.40 -9.09 -11.37
C ASP A 357 13.74 -7.85 -12.24
N LEU A 358 12.84 -6.85 -12.26
CA LEU A 358 13.00 -5.58 -12.95
C LEU A 358 13.64 -4.47 -12.09
N VAL A 359 14.18 -4.85 -10.91
CA VAL A 359 15.06 -4.00 -10.12
C VAL A 359 16.50 -4.39 -10.44
N PRO A 360 17.32 -3.47 -10.99
CA PRO A 360 18.72 -3.75 -11.29
C PRO A 360 19.47 -4.31 -10.08
N GLU A 361 20.30 -5.33 -10.30
CA GLU A 361 20.99 -6.06 -9.21
C GLU A 361 21.74 -5.12 -8.27
N LYS A 362 22.43 -4.11 -8.81
CA LYS A 362 23.16 -3.09 -8.04
C LYS A 362 22.31 -2.29 -7.04
N LEU A 363 20.98 -2.30 -7.15
CA LEU A 363 20.06 -1.61 -6.23
C LEU A 363 19.42 -2.52 -5.19
N ARG A 364 19.72 -3.81 -5.21
CA ARG A 364 19.11 -4.82 -4.35
C ARG A 364 20.14 -5.74 -3.70
N ARG A 365 21.38 -5.25 -3.56
CA ARG A 365 22.47 -5.99 -2.93
C ARG A 365 22.33 -5.93 -1.41
N ASP A 366 22.08 -7.09 -0.81
CA ASP A 366 21.88 -7.21 0.63
C ASP A 366 23.18 -7.08 1.44
N ASN A 367 24.36 -7.14 0.82
CA ASN A 367 25.63 -6.95 1.52
C ASN A 367 26.04 -5.47 1.70
N GLU A 368 25.30 -4.54 1.09
CA GLU A 368 25.59 -3.10 1.13
C GLU A 368 24.58 -2.41 2.04
N ILE A 369 25.05 -1.63 3.02
CA ILE A 369 24.18 -0.87 3.93
C ILE A 369 23.95 0.52 3.35
N ASP A 370 22.69 0.93 3.28
CA ASP A 370 22.31 2.29 2.88
C ASP A 370 21.88 3.14 4.08
N LEU A 371 21.66 4.43 3.83
CA LEU A 371 21.33 5.40 4.87
C LEU A 371 20.03 5.07 5.61
N ALA A 372 19.00 4.60 4.89
CA ALA A 372 17.74 4.22 5.51
C ALA A 372 17.88 2.98 6.40
N GLU A 373 18.66 1.99 5.96
CA GLU A 373 18.99 0.81 6.77
C GLU A 373 19.83 1.16 8.00
N ALA A 374 20.78 2.09 7.87
CA ALA A 374 21.60 2.53 8.99
C ALA A 374 20.79 3.25 10.08
N ILE A 375 19.83 4.08 9.69
CA ILE A 375 18.99 4.85 10.63
C ILE A 375 17.90 3.97 11.24
N PHE A 376 17.15 3.26 10.39
CA PHE A 376 15.92 2.58 10.80
C PHE A 376 16.10 1.07 11.05
N GLY A 377 17.27 0.51 10.77
CA GLY A 377 17.56 -0.91 10.90
C GLY A 377 17.08 -1.74 9.71
N TYR A 378 17.38 -3.05 9.74
CA TYR A 378 17.02 -4.01 8.70
C TYR A 378 16.90 -5.44 9.25
N VAL A 379 16.14 -6.25 8.52
CA VAL A 379 16.08 -7.71 8.66
C VAL A 379 16.20 -8.31 7.26
N LYS A 380 17.30 -9.00 7.01
CA LYS A 380 17.61 -9.69 5.75
C LYS A 380 17.14 -11.14 5.81
N ASP A 381 17.18 -11.78 4.65
CA ASP A 381 16.81 -13.20 4.50
C ASP A 381 17.65 -14.11 5.44
N LYS A 382 17.09 -15.26 5.83
CA LYS A 382 17.80 -16.24 6.68
C LYS A 382 19.12 -16.70 6.05
N SER A 383 19.21 -16.67 4.72
CA SER A 383 20.43 -16.99 3.97
C SER A 383 21.59 -15.99 4.18
N ALA A 384 21.32 -14.79 4.71
CA ALA A 384 22.34 -13.77 4.97
C ALA A 384 23.22 -14.04 6.22
N GLY A 385 23.07 -15.20 6.87
CA GLY A 385 23.90 -15.63 8.00
C GLY A 385 23.32 -15.25 9.38
N LYS A 386 24.20 -14.93 10.34
CA LYS A 386 23.85 -14.60 11.74
C LYS A 386 24.37 -13.20 12.12
N GLY A 387 23.86 -12.64 13.22
CA GLY A 387 24.29 -11.34 13.75
C GLY A 387 23.97 -10.18 12.80
N LYS A 388 24.87 -9.19 12.72
CA LYS A 388 24.71 -7.97 11.90
C LYS A 388 24.60 -8.25 10.40
N ALA A 389 25.14 -9.37 9.92
CA ALA A 389 24.93 -9.78 8.53
C ALA A 389 23.44 -10.04 8.22
N ARG A 390 22.65 -10.46 9.21
CA ARG A 390 21.22 -10.76 9.06
C ARG A 390 20.31 -9.65 9.55
N ALA A 391 20.58 -9.04 10.69
CA ALA A 391 19.70 -8.04 11.26
C ALA A 391 20.45 -7.00 12.08
N CYS A 392 19.98 -5.75 11.98
CA CYS A 392 20.43 -4.66 12.82
C CYS A 392 19.21 -3.86 13.30
N ALA A 393 19.14 -3.60 14.60
CA ALA A 393 18.13 -2.72 15.17
C ALA A 393 18.30 -1.28 14.65
N GLY A 394 17.20 -0.57 14.51
CA GLY A 394 17.22 0.85 14.19
C GLY A 394 17.70 1.68 15.38
N ARG A 395 18.23 2.86 15.09
CA ARG A 395 18.68 3.85 16.08
C ARG A 395 17.69 5.00 16.25
N VAL A 396 16.47 4.83 15.73
CA VAL A 396 15.37 5.78 15.85
C VAL A 396 14.10 5.10 16.34
N PHE A 397 13.38 5.77 17.23
CA PHE A 397 12.11 5.32 17.79
C PHE A 397 11.06 6.43 17.67
N PHE A 398 9.91 6.10 17.08
CA PHE A 398 8.79 7.01 16.92
C PHE A 398 7.75 6.64 17.96
N SER A 399 7.40 7.59 18.83
CA SER A 399 6.22 7.41 19.68
C SER A 399 4.97 7.43 18.84
N ASP A 400 3.88 6.93 19.40
CA ASP A 400 2.55 7.20 18.88
C ASP A 400 2.30 8.72 18.88
N ALA A 401 1.55 9.23 17.90
CA ALA A 401 1.08 10.61 17.92
C ALA A 401 -0.23 10.69 18.66
N GLU A 402 -0.19 11.39 19.80
CA GLU A 402 -1.30 11.56 20.70
C GLU A 402 -2.12 12.79 20.30
N TYR A 403 -3.44 12.63 20.26
CA TYR A 403 -4.38 13.71 20.07
C TYR A 403 -4.14 14.85 21.08
N GLN A 404 -4.11 16.09 20.58
CA GLN A 404 -3.97 17.30 21.39
C GLN A 404 -5.26 18.11 21.39
N SER A 405 -5.76 18.45 20.20
CA SER A 405 -6.92 19.31 20.03
C SER A 405 -7.52 19.20 18.63
N ALA A 406 -8.78 19.61 18.51
CA ALA A 406 -9.47 19.81 17.23
C ALA A 406 -10.43 20.99 17.37
N SER A 407 -10.36 21.95 16.44
CA SER A 407 -11.20 23.16 16.50
C SER A 407 -12.60 22.97 15.92
N LYS A 408 -12.82 21.94 15.10
CA LYS A 408 -14.05 21.73 14.31
C LYS A 408 -14.55 20.27 14.39
N GLY A 409 -14.38 19.63 15.54
CA GLY A 409 -14.66 18.20 15.72
C GLY A 409 -13.51 17.30 15.26
N VAL A 410 -13.50 16.08 15.77
CA VAL A 410 -12.43 15.09 15.52
C VAL A 410 -12.73 14.25 14.28
N TRP A 411 -13.98 13.86 14.11
CA TRP A 411 -14.40 12.90 13.08
C TRP A 411 -14.84 13.63 11.81
N LEU A 412 -14.66 12.99 10.65
CA LEU A 412 -15.09 13.60 9.37
C LEU A 412 -16.59 13.93 9.33
N THR A 413 -17.38 13.20 10.10
CA THR A 413 -18.80 13.42 10.32
C THR A 413 -19.01 13.76 11.79
N ASP A 414 -19.79 14.81 12.06
CA ASP A 414 -20.09 15.25 13.41
C ASP A 414 -21.59 15.05 13.66
N ARG A 415 -22.00 13.85 14.09
CA ARG A 415 -23.36 13.60 14.63
C ARG A 415 -23.29 13.35 16.14
N PRO A 416 -23.93 14.18 16.99
CA PRO A 416 -23.94 13.96 18.43
C PRO A 416 -24.55 12.61 18.78
N GLY A 417 -23.85 11.79 19.59
CA GLY A 417 -24.43 10.62 20.25
C GLY A 417 -24.36 9.26 19.54
N ALA A 418 -23.68 9.11 18.40
CA ALA A 418 -23.56 7.79 17.74
C ALA A 418 -22.15 7.52 17.20
N SER A 419 -21.41 6.64 17.87
CA SER A 419 -20.13 6.11 17.36
C SER A 419 -20.28 5.37 16.01
N GLU A 420 -21.50 4.92 15.68
CA GLU A 420 -21.86 4.30 14.40
C GLU A 420 -22.12 5.30 13.27
N ALA A 421 -22.55 6.53 13.60
CA ALA A 421 -22.89 7.54 12.60
C ALA A 421 -21.67 8.19 11.93
N ASN A 422 -20.46 7.84 12.40
CA ASN A 422 -19.21 8.37 11.88
C ASN A 422 -18.46 7.43 10.94
N ILE A 423 -19.12 6.36 10.55
CA ILE A 423 -18.60 5.33 9.68
C ILE A 423 -19.11 5.57 8.27
N ILE A 424 -18.20 5.49 7.31
CA ILE A 424 -18.50 5.64 5.90
C ILE A 424 -17.97 4.44 5.11
N THR A 425 -18.63 4.14 4.00
CA THR A 425 -18.18 3.14 3.03
C THR A 425 -17.45 3.88 1.90
N PRO A 426 -16.12 3.77 1.78
CA PRO A 426 -15.39 4.51 0.76
C PRO A 426 -15.42 3.79 -0.59
N ASN A 427 -15.12 4.52 -1.66
CA ASN A 427 -14.87 3.98 -2.99
C ASN A 427 -13.78 2.88 -2.96
N VAL A 428 -13.93 1.86 -3.82
CA VAL A 428 -13.06 0.68 -3.83
C VAL A 428 -11.61 1.05 -4.13
N LEU A 429 -10.70 0.66 -3.24
CA LEU A 429 -9.26 0.84 -3.40
C LEU A 429 -8.66 -0.39 -4.10
N SER A 430 -8.71 -0.41 -5.43
CA SER A 430 -8.16 -1.52 -6.22
C SER A 430 -6.62 -1.58 -6.19
N GLY A 431 -6.08 -2.80 -6.19
CA GLY A 431 -4.65 -3.06 -6.36
C GLY A 431 -4.20 -3.04 -7.83
N PRO A 432 -2.88 -2.97 -8.09
CA PRO A 432 -2.33 -3.04 -9.44
C PRO A 432 -2.71 -4.34 -10.15
N LYS A 433 -3.10 -4.27 -11.43
CA LYS A 433 -3.29 -5.45 -12.27
C LYS A 433 -2.00 -5.74 -13.06
N PRO A 434 -1.59 -7.02 -13.21
CA PRO A 434 -0.42 -7.41 -14.01
C PRO A 434 -0.43 -6.86 -15.45
N THR A 435 -1.63 -6.69 -16.01
CA THR A 435 -1.83 -6.17 -17.37
C THR A 435 -1.71 -4.66 -17.48
N SER A 436 -1.62 -3.91 -16.37
CA SER A 436 -1.43 -2.45 -16.34
C SER A 436 0.06 -2.05 -16.29
N PHE A 437 0.94 -2.86 -16.87
CA PHE A 437 2.40 -2.70 -16.78
C PHE A 437 2.89 -1.32 -17.24
N GLN A 438 2.19 -0.67 -18.17
CA GLN A 438 2.55 0.65 -18.71
C GLN A 438 2.52 1.77 -17.65
N LEU A 439 1.76 1.57 -16.57
CA LEU A 439 1.67 2.50 -15.44
C LEU A 439 2.77 2.27 -14.39
N TYR A 440 3.47 1.14 -14.44
CA TYR A 440 4.40 0.70 -13.39
C TYR A 440 5.82 0.45 -13.89
N LEU A 441 6.02 0.35 -15.20
CA LEU A 441 7.32 0.16 -15.84
C LEU A 441 7.76 1.40 -16.60
N THR A 442 9.07 1.56 -16.74
CA THR A 442 9.67 2.59 -17.59
C THR A 442 9.32 2.32 -19.06
N GLN A 443 8.87 3.36 -19.76
CA GLN A 443 8.46 3.30 -21.17
C GLN A 443 9.37 4.23 -21.97
N ASP A 444 9.93 3.73 -23.06
CA ASP A 444 10.78 4.49 -23.97
C ASP A 444 10.02 4.98 -25.21
N ASN A 445 8.92 4.31 -25.59
CA ASN A 445 8.07 4.68 -26.73
C ASN A 445 6.60 4.80 -26.27
N PRO A 446 6.26 5.77 -25.38
CA PRO A 446 4.94 5.84 -24.76
C PRO A 446 3.81 6.02 -25.77
N ASP A 447 4.07 6.71 -26.89
CA ASP A 447 3.08 7.03 -27.92
C ASP A 447 2.86 5.91 -28.96
N THR A 448 3.51 4.75 -28.83
CA THR A 448 3.33 3.61 -29.76
C THR A 448 2.87 2.35 -29.00
N PRO A 449 1.56 1.98 -29.00
CA PRO A 449 1.02 0.92 -28.14
C PRO A 449 1.74 -0.43 -28.28
N GLY A 450 2.01 -0.85 -29.52
CA GLY A 450 2.71 -2.12 -29.81
C GLY A 450 4.18 -2.15 -29.40
N GLN A 451 4.76 -1.03 -28.98
CA GLN A 451 6.14 -0.93 -28.50
C GLN A 451 6.22 -0.68 -26.98
N LEU A 452 5.10 -0.74 -26.26
CA LEU A 452 5.11 -0.58 -24.81
C LEU A 452 5.84 -1.75 -24.14
N GLN A 453 6.72 -1.40 -23.19
CA GLN A 453 7.53 -2.32 -22.43
C GLN A 453 6.70 -2.99 -21.33
N HIS A 454 6.68 -4.33 -21.32
CA HIS A 454 5.98 -5.15 -20.32
C HIS A 454 6.97 -5.96 -19.48
N TYR A 455 6.49 -6.77 -18.52
CA TYR A 455 7.37 -7.49 -17.59
C TYR A 455 8.31 -8.52 -18.25
N GLY A 456 8.01 -8.96 -19.47
CA GLY A 456 8.88 -9.82 -20.27
C GLY A 456 9.83 -9.09 -21.24
N SER A 457 9.87 -7.76 -21.21
CA SER A 457 10.70 -6.97 -22.13
C SER A 457 12.17 -6.89 -21.68
N ASP A 458 13.08 -6.61 -22.62
CA ASP A 458 14.53 -6.58 -22.38
C ASP A 458 15.03 -5.27 -21.74
N LYS A 459 14.38 -4.14 -22.06
CA LYS A 459 14.86 -2.78 -21.77
C LYS A 459 13.89 -1.99 -20.90
N THR A 460 13.50 -2.55 -19.76
CA THR A 460 12.68 -1.81 -18.79
C THR A 460 13.04 -2.14 -17.34
N VAL A 461 12.59 -1.26 -16.44
CA VAL A 461 12.69 -1.41 -14.99
C VAL A 461 11.37 -0.96 -14.36
N ILE A 462 11.15 -1.27 -13.09
CA ILE A 462 10.08 -0.62 -12.33
C ILE A 462 10.29 0.90 -12.26
N ARG A 463 9.21 1.68 -12.22
CA ARG A 463 9.28 3.14 -12.18
C ARG A 463 9.86 3.74 -10.89
N GLY A 464 9.92 2.99 -9.80
CA GLY A 464 10.52 3.43 -8.54
C GLY A 464 9.54 3.54 -7.38
N HIS A 465 9.68 4.55 -6.53
CA HIS A 465 8.86 4.71 -5.33
C HIS A 465 7.52 5.35 -5.65
N LYS A 466 6.44 4.58 -5.51
CA LYS A 466 5.07 5.05 -5.66
C LYS A 466 4.68 5.99 -4.51
N LEU A 467 4.38 7.25 -4.83
CA LEU A 467 3.82 8.23 -3.89
C LEU A 467 2.49 8.78 -4.43
N TYR A 468 1.69 9.36 -3.55
CA TYR A 468 0.34 9.83 -3.87
C TYR A 468 0.28 11.34 -3.90
N TRP A 469 -0.46 11.89 -4.87
CA TRP A 469 -0.66 13.32 -4.99
C TRP A 469 -1.44 13.87 -3.79
N HIS A 470 -1.08 15.09 -3.39
CA HIS A 470 -1.92 15.88 -2.51
C HIS A 470 -3.07 16.47 -3.32
N LYS A 471 -4.29 16.28 -2.83
CA LYS A 471 -5.50 16.87 -3.39
C LYS A 471 -6.46 17.20 -2.26
N LYS A 472 -7.23 18.28 -2.40
CA LYS A 472 -8.38 18.54 -1.54
C LYS A 472 -9.36 17.39 -1.75
N THR A 473 -9.98 16.88 -0.70
CA THR A 473 -10.99 15.83 -0.80
C THR A 473 -12.17 16.14 0.10
N THR A 474 -13.37 16.09 -0.45
CA THR A 474 -14.66 16.22 0.24
C THR A 474 -15.26 14.84 0.52
N ARG A 475 -16.29 14.77 1.36
CA ARG A 475 -16.97 13.52 1.67
C ARG A 475 -17.48 12.79 0.43
N SER A 476 -18.09 13.52 -0.51
CA SER A 476 -18.65 12.94 -1.75
C SER A 476 -17.59 12.34 -2.67
N ASP A 477 -16.33 12.77 -2.56
CA ASP A 477 -15.22 12.16 -3.31
C ASP A 477 -14.78 10.81 -2.68
N ILE A 478 -15.08 10.62 -1.39
CA ILE A 478 -14.60 9.48 -0.59
C ILE A 478 -15.65 8.37 -0.62
N GLU A 479 -16.91 8.73 -0.38
CA GLU A 479 -18.01 7.77 -0.23
C GLU A 479 -18.33 7.06 -1.54
N ALA A 480 -18.61 5.77 -1.42
CA ALA A 480 -19.11 4.94 -2.50
C ALA A 480 -20.56 5.25 -2.80
N ASP A 481 -20.94 5.01 -4.05
CA ASP A 481 -22.34 4.99 -4.46
C ASP A 481 -23.12 3.88 -3.71
N PRO A 482 -24.25 4.18 -3.05
CA PRO A 482 -25.00 3.19 -2.29
C PRO A 482 -25.48 1.99 -3.09
N GLN A 483 -25.89 2.18 -4.36
CA GLN A 483 -26.35 1.09 -5.21
C GLN A 483 -25.20 0.14 -5.55
N ALA A 484 -24.03 0.67 -5.88
CA ALA A 484 -22.84 -0.15 -6.14
C ALA A 484 -22.42 -0.97 -4.90
N VAL A 485 -22.60 -0.45 -3.69
CA VAL A 485 -22.33 -1.17 -2.43
C VAL A 485 -23.30 -2.35 -2.25
N GLU A 486 -24.58 -2.17 -2.59
CA GLU A 486 -25.60 -3.23 -2.54
C GLU A 486 -25.35 -4.31 -3.60
N ASP A 487 -24.95 -3.91 -4.81
CA ASP A 487 -24.71 -4.82 -5.93
C ASP A 487 -23.42 -5.64 -5.74
N PHE A 488 -22.40 -5.06 -5.11
CA PHE A 488 -21.06 -5.67 -4.97
C PHE A 488 -20.48 -5.61 -3.55
N PRO A 489 -21.20 -6.08 -2.51
CA PRO A 489 -20.85 -5.84 -1.10
C PRO A 489 -19.48 -6.39 -0.69
N ARG A 490 -18.99 -7.45 -1.36
CA ARG A 490 -17.68 -8.06 -1.10
C ARG A 490 -16.49 -7.18 -1.45
N GLN A 491 -16.67 -6.16 -2.28
CA GLN A 491 -15.60 -5.25 -2.72
C GLN A 491 -15.39 -4.07 -1.77
N TYR A 492 -16.34 -3.81 -0.87
CA TYR A 492 -16.35 -2.63 -0.03
C TYR A 492 -15.89 -2.91 1.40
N THR A 493 -15.35 -1.88 2.04
CA THR A 493 -14.96 -1.85 3.45
C THR A 493 -15.66 -0.69 4.13
N ARG A 494 -15.59 -0.60 5.46
CA ARG A 494 -15.98 0.61 6.20
C ARG A 494 -14.77 1.28 6.85
N ILE A 495 -14.83 2.60 7.04
CA ILE A 495 -13.81 3.41 7.71
C ILE A 495 -14.43 4.51 8.57
N GLN A 496 -13.74 4.90 9.64
CA GLN A 496 -14.05 6.06 10.47
C GLN A 496 -12.86 7.05 10.42
N PRO A 497 -12.80 7.97 9.45
CA PRO A 497 -11.68 8.89 9.31
C PRO A 497 -11.75 10.08 10.29
N VAL A 498 -10.59 10.53 10.77
CA VAL A 498 -10.48 11.84 11.45
C VAL A 498 -10.51 12.96 10.42
N LYS A 499 -11.00 14.14 10.82
CA LYS A 499 -11.15 15.32 9.98
C LYS A 499 -9.82 16.04 9.72
N GLU A 500 -9.85 17.00 8.80
CA GLU A 500 -8.80 18.03 8.71
C GLU A 500 -8.83 18.98 9.92
N GLY A 501 -7.67 19.54 10.29
CA GLY A 501 -7.50 20.48 11.41
C GLY A 501 -7.32 19.83 12.78
N VAL A 502 -7.13 18.50 12.84
CA VAL A 502 -6.85 17.78 14.09
C VAL A 502 -5.34 17.81 14.36
N ILE A 503 -4.98 18.14 15.60
CA ILE A 503 -3.60 18.32 16.04
C ILE A 503 -3.16 17.11 16.88
N PHE A 504 -1.99 16.58 16.56
CA PHE A 504 -1.33 15.49 17.27
C PHE A 504 0.09 15.89 17.66
N LYS A 505 0.64 15.24 18.70
CA LYS A 505 2.06 15.36 19.08
C LYS A 505 2.72 14.00 19.21
N PHE A 506 3.95 13.89 18.74
CA PHE A 506 4.78 12.70 18.89
C PHE A 506 6.25 13.07 19.03
N LYS A 507 7.05 12.13 19.51
CA LYS A 507 8.50 12.26 19.62
C LYS A 507 9.22 11.27 18.72
N VAL A 508 10.32 11.71 18.14
CA VAL A 508 11.29 10.85 17.46
C VAL A 508 12.57 10.82 18.28
N HIS A 509 12.79 9.76 19.04
CA HIS A 509 14.03 9.55 19.77
C HIS A 509 15.09 8.97 18.83
N PHE A 510 16.33 9.41 18.98
CA PHE A 510 17.45 8.90 18.20
C PHE A 510 18.73 8.81 19.01
N GLU A 511 19.59 7.84 18.67
CA GLU A 511 20.83 7.56 19.38
C GLU A 511 22.00 7.38 18.42
N ASN A 512 23.14 7.99 18.76
CA ASN A 512 24.41 7.89 18.04
C ASN A 512 24.27 8.07 16.52
N LEU A 513 23.47 9.02 16.05
CA LEU A 513 23.41 9.35 14.63
C LEU A 513 24.64 10.17 14.22
N SER A 514 25.09 10.00 12.99
CA SER A 514 26.03 10.94 12.38
C SER A 514 25.33 12.25 11.97
N ALA A 515 26.11 13.29 11.69
CA ALA A 515 25.54 14.55 11.20
C ALA A 515 24.73 14.35 9.90
N ALA A 516 25.20 13.51 8.99
CA ALA A 516 24.48 13.21 7.75
C ALA A 516 23.20 12.40 8.00
N GLU A 517 23.20 11.49 8.98
CA GLU A 517 22.02 10.69 9.35
C GLU A 517 20.95 11.53 10.05
N LEU A 518 21.34 12.37 11.02
CA LEU A 518 20.43 13.32 11.65
C LEU A 518 19.94 14.36 10.65
N GLY A 519 20.82 14.86 9.79
CA GLY A 519 20.48 15.76 8.69
C GLY A 519 19.42 15.16 7.76
N ALA A 520 19.53 13.88 7.41
CA ALA A 520 18.53 13.18 6.61
C ALA A 520 17.17 13.10 7.32
N LEU A 521 17.16 12.79 8.62
CA LEU A 521 15.94 12.69 9.43
C LEU A 521 15.23 14.04 9.54
N VAL A 522 15.99 15.12 9.79
CA VAL A 522 15.48 16.48 9.86
C VAL A 522 14.99 16.95 8.49
N TRP A 523 15.73 16.65 7.41
CA TRP A 523 15.36 17.02 6.04
C TRP A 523 14.00 16.45 5.64
N VAL A 524 13.70 15.20 6.00
CA VAL A 524 12.42 14.56 5.63
C VAL A 524 11.25 14.94 6.55
N LEU A 525 11.51 15.46 7.75
CA LEU A 525 10.46 15.86 8.71
C LEU A 525 10.14 17.36 8.62
N ASP A 526 11.15 18.21 8.43
CA ASP A 526 11.02 19.66 8.27
C ASP A 526 11.08 20.02 6.78
N LEU A 527 9.98 19.71 6.08
CA LEU A 527 9.82 19.98 4.66
C LEU A 527 9.68 21.49 4.39
N PRO A 528 10.06 21.97 3.19
CA PRO A 528 9.85 23.36 2.80
C PRO A 528 8.37 23.76 2.85
N ALA A 529 8.09 25.05 3.01
CA ALA A 529 6.74 25.58 2.91
C ALA A 529 6.04 25.11 1.63
N GLY A 530 4.74 24.79 1.73
CA GLY A 530 3.96 24.23 0.64
C GLY A 530 4.19 22.74 0.36
N HIS A 531 5.11 22.07 1.06
CA HIS A 531 5.36 20.64 0.94
C HIS A 531 4.96 19.92 2.23
N TYR A 532 4.29 18.77 2.08
CA TYR A 532 3.65 18.08 3.18
C TYR A 532 3.78 16.56 3.04
N HIS A 533 3.35 15.83 4.06
CA HIS A 533 3.50 14.37 4.10
C HIS A 533 2.19 13.65 3.76
N LYS A 534 2.31 12.43 3.23
CA LYS A 534 1.18 11.50 3.02
C LYS A 534 1.24 10.30 3.97
N LEU A 535 0.18 10.12 4.75
CA LEU A 535 0.04 9.11 5.79
C LEU A 535 -1.29 8.33 5.68
N GLY A 536 -1.36 7.14 6.27
CA GLY A 536 -2.62 6.38 6.38
C GLY A 536 -3.01 5.55 5.15
N MET A 537 -4.19 4.92 5.21
CA MET A 537 -4.64 3.90 4.25
C MET A 537 -5.44 4.47 3.06
N GLY A 538 -6.06 5.64 3.22
CA GLY A 538 -6.94 6.26 2.20
C GLY A 538 -6.24 7.14 1.16
N LYS A 539 -4.92 6.99 0.96
CA LYS A 539 -4.12 7.88 0.08
C LYS A 539 -4.66 8.01 -1.35
N PRO A 540 -5.13 6.94 -2.04
CA PRO A 540 -5.70 7.08 -3.39
C PRO A 540 -6.95 7.96 -3.45
N LEU A 541 -7.72 8.02 -2.36
CA LEU A 541 -8.91 8.88 -2.22
C LEU A 541 -8.53 10.33 -1.85
N GLY A 542 -7.24 10.63 -1.70
CA GLY A 542 -6.73 11.94 -1.31
C GLY A 542 -6.63 12.16 0.20
N LEU A 543 -6.94 11.16 1.03
CA LEU A 543 -6.79 11.25 2.49
C LEU A 543 -5.31 11.35 2.91
N GLY A 544 -5.10 11.81 4.13
CA GLY A 544 -3.85 11.72 4.88
C GLY A 544 -2.75 12.67 4.47
N SER A 545 -3.06 13.83 3.87
CA SER A 545 -2.15 14.97 3.87
C SER A 545 -1.98 15.48 5.30
N VAL A 546 -0.74 15.61 5.77
CA VAL A 546 -0.43 16.13 7.10
C VAL A 546 0.76 17.09 7.05
N ALA A 547 0.74 18.12 7.88
CA ALA A 547 1.88 18.98 8.13
C ALA A 547 2.59 18.55 9.40
N ILE A 548 3.92 18.56 9.40
CA ILE A 548 4.74 18.23 10.57
C ILE A 548 5.71 19.38 10.81
N LYS A 549 5.83 19.83 12.05
CA LYS A 549 6.90 20.73 12.49
C LYS A 549 7.71 20.08 13.61
N PRO A 550 8.97 19.69 13.35
CA PRO A 550 9.84 19.16 14.38
C PRO A 550 10.59 20.26 15.13
N ARG A 551 10.88 20.01 16.42
CA ARG A 551 11.79 20.79 17.25
C ARG A 551 12.87 19.86 17.80
N LEU A 552 14.13 20.10 17.45
CA LEU A 552 15.24 19.22 17.78
C LEU A 552 15.81 19.53 19.18
N PHE A 553 15.91 18.53 20.04
CA PHE A 553 16.58 18.62 21.35
C PHE A 553 17.73 17.63 21.40
N LEU A 554 18.95 18.13 21.60
CA LEU A 554 20.15 17.31 21.68
C LEU A 554 20.46 16.95 23.12
N ASN A 555 20.94 15.73 23.33
CA ASN A 555 21.39 15.25 24.63
C ASN A 555 22.92 15.22 24.69
N THR A 556 23.47 16.01 25.60
CA THR A 556 24.88 15.94 26.00
C THR A 556 25.00 14.93 27.15
N ARG A 557 25.30 13.67 26.81
CA ARG A 557 25.34 12.57 27.79
C ARG A 557 26.36 12.78 28.90
N SER A 558 27.51 13.41 28.61
CA SER A 558 28.50 13.75 29.64
C SER A 558 27.88 14.60 30.75
N LYS A 559 27.15 15.67 30.39
CA LYS A 559 26.41 16.50 31.38
C LYS A 559 25.46 15.67 32.24
N ARG A 560 24.73 14.71 31.65
CA ARG A 560 23.79 13.84 32.36
C ARG A 560 24.45 12.95 33.41
N TYR A 561 25.66 12.46 33.13
CA TYR A 561 26.34 11.47 33.99
C TYR A 561 27.46 12.06 34.86
N GLU A 562 27.85 13.32 34.65
CA GLU A 562 28.82 14.03 35.49
C GLU A 562 28.19 14.65 36.75
N GLN A 563 26.89 14.99 36.72
CA GLN A 563 26.19 15.60 37.85
C GLN A 563 24.72 15.14 37.92
N LEU A 564 24.17 15.05 39.14
CA LEU A 564 22.81 14.55 39.37
C LEU A 564 21.74 15.64 39.17
N PHE A 565 22.04 16.87 39.60
CA PHE A 565 21.15 18.02 39.56
C PHE A 565 21.76 19.18 38.78
N ASN A 566 20.91 20.05 38.24
CA ASN A 566 21.30 21.31 37.62
C ASN A 566 21.84 22.29 38.66
N SER A 567 22.89 23.01 38.31
CA SER A 567 23.45 24.09 39.14
C SER A 567 22.48 25.28 39.17
N GLY A 568 21.57 25.30 40.15
CA GLY A 568 20.76 26.48 40.46
C GLY A 568 19.25 26.28 40.63
N ASN A 569 18.70 25.07 40.42
CA ASN A 569 17.26 24.84 40.60
C ASN A 569 16.86 23.45 41.14
N ASP A 570 17.81 22.65 41.65
CA ASP A 570 17.60 21.27 42.18
C ASP A 570 16.85 20.31 41.22
N GLU A 571 16.70 20.66 39.94
CA GLU A 571 16.09 19.80 38.94
C GLU A 571 17.10 18.75 38.45
N TRP A 572 16.60 17.60 38.01
CA TRP A 572 17.43 16.54 37.44
C TRP A 572 18.23 17.02 36.24
N GLN A 573 19.54 16.80 36.24
CA GLN A 573 20.39 17.05 35.08
C GLN A 573 20.12 15.98 34.01
N SER A 574 19.24 16.30 33.08
CA SER A 574 18.81 15.36 32.04
C SER A 574 19.82 15.21 30.89
N GLY A 575 20.73 16.18 30.75
CA GLY A 575 21.67 16.35 29.64
C GLY A 575 21.05 16.92 28.36
N PHE A 576 19.73 17.12 28.30
CA PHE A 576 19.09 17.75 27.14
C PHE A 576 19.36 19.25 27.10
N SER A 577 19.39 19.81 25.90
CA SER A 577 19.40 21.26 25.73
C SER A 577 18.13 21.90 26.30
N ASP A 578 18.28 23.04 26.99
CA ASP A 578 17.15 23.79 27.56
C ASP A 578 16.23 24.37 26.47
N HIS A 579 16.81 24.60 25.29
CA HIS A 579 16.12 25.11 24.11
C HIS A 579 16.29 24.15 22.94
N PRO A 580 15.30 24.10 22.03
CA PRO A 580 15.48 23.38 20.78
C PRO A 580 16.58 24.03 19.94
N ALA A 581 17.17 23.25 19.03
CA ALA A 581 18.12 23.75 18.05
C ALA A 581 17.50 24.89 17.22
N ASP A 582 18.30 25.91 16.92
CA ASP A 582 17.86 27.05 16.13
C ASP A 582 17.81 26.75 14.62
N ASP A 583 17.24 27.67 13.84
CA ASP A 583 17.10 27.48 12.39
C ASP A 583 18.44 27.32 11.67
N LYS A 584 19.52 27.91 12.21
CA LYS A 584 20.87 27.79 11.63
C LYS A 584 21.42 26.40 11.87
N GLU A 585 21.31 25.88 13.10
CA GLU A 585 21.72 24.51 13.43
C GLU A 585 20.96 23.47 12.60
N ILE A 586 19.66 23.69 12.38
CA ILE A 586 18.83 22.86 11.51
C ILE A 586 19.29 22.93 10.05
N SER A 587 19.58 24.13 9.54
CA SER A 587 20.11 24.31 8.17
C SER A 587 21.46 23.62 7.99
N ASP A 588 22.38 23.80 8.93
CA ASP A 588 23.72 23.19 8.90
C ASP A 588 23.64 21.65 8.84
N LEU A 589 22.69 21.04 9.57
CA LEU A 589 22.46 19.59 9.52
C LEU A 589 21.93 19.14 8.15
N LYS A 590 20.96 19.85 7.58
CA LYS A 590 20.43 19.57 6.23
C LYS A 590 21.54 19.69 5.19
N GLU A 591 22.35 20.74 5.24
CA GLU A 591 23.48 20.95 4.32
C GLU A 591 24.54 19.85 4.42
N LYS A 592 24.86 19.37 5.63
CA LYS A 592 25.77 18.23 5.80
C LYS A 592 25.24 16.95 5.16
N PHE A 593 23.93 16.69 5.28
CA PHE A 593 23.29 15.57 4.60
C PHE A 593 23.34 15.73 3.07
N GLU A 594 22.94 16.89 2.55
CA GLU A 594 22.94 17.17 1.12
C GLU A 594 24.33 17.01 0.50
N LYS A 595 25.34 17.61 1.14
CA LYS A 595 26.74 17.50 0.73
C LYS A 595 27.23 16.05 0.74
N PHE A 596 26.92 15.30 1.81
CA PHE A 596 27.28 13.88 1.92
C PHE A 596 26.73 13.07 0.74
N ILE A 597 25.46 13.26 0.37
CA ILE A 597 24.86 12.55 -0.77
C ILE A 597 25.52 12.94 -2.09
N LEU A 598 25.70 14.24 -2.34
CA LEU A 598 26.28 14.73 -3.59
C LEU A 598 27.73 14.26 -3.78
N GLU A 599 28.54 14.25 -2.73
CA GLU A 599 29.92 13.73 -2.75
C GLU A 599 29.93 12.23 -3.08
N LYS A 600 29.10 11.42 -2.40
CA LYS A 600 29.01 9.98 -2.67
C LYS A 600 28.52 9.67 -4.08
N LEU A 601 27.55 10.42 -4.59
CA LEU A 601 27.06 10.25 -5.96
C LEU A 601 28.14 10.62 -6.98
N LYS A 602 28.91 11.69 -6.73
CA LYS A 602 30.05 12.07 -7.57
C LYS A 602 31.12 10.98 -7.61
N ASP A 603 31.46 10.40 -6.45
CA ASP A 603 32.42 9.29 -6.35
C ASP A 603 31.94 8.04 -7.12
N LEU A 604 30.63 7.84 -7.21
CA LEU A 604 29.99 6.75 -7.96
C LEU A 604 29.86 7.06 -9.47
N GLY A 605 30.36 8.20 -9.94
CA GLY A 605 30.31 8.62 -11.34
C GLY A 605 28.92 9.10 -11.80
N ALA A 606 28.03 9.46 -10.87
CA ALA A 606 26.75 10.04 -11.22
C ALA A 606 26.92 11.49 -11.72
N SER A 607 26.07 11.89 -12.66
CA SER A 607 26.03 13.27 -13.15
C SER A 607 25.29 14.15 -12.16
N ILE A 608 26.02 15.02 -11.46
CA ILE A 608 25.43 15.98 -10.52
C ILE A 608 25.00 17.25 -11.26
N THR A 609 23.78 17.70 -11.01
CA THR A 609 23.23 18.95 -11.56
C THR A 609 22.95 19.95 -10.45
N GLY A 610 23.87 20.90 -10.22
CA GLY A 610 23.65 21.98 -9.26
C GLY A 610 23.44 21.52 -7.82
N GLN A 611 22.42 22.07 -7.12
CA GLN A 611 22.13 21.77 -5.71
C GLN A 611 21.42 20.43 -5.52
N PHE A 612 21.35 19.91 -4.29
CA PHE A 612 20.72 18.61 -4.01
C PHE A 612 19.25 18.55 -4.46
N LYS A 613 18.48 19.61 -4.17
CA LYS A 613 17.09 19.78 -4.62
C LYS A 613 16.92 19.91 -6.15
N GLU A 614 17.99 20.15 -6.88
CA GLU A 614 18.00 20.27 -8.36
C GLU A 614 18.32 18.94 -9.05
N GLN A 615 18.67 17.88 -8.30
CA GLN A 615 18.79 16.54 -8.88
C GLN A 615 17.40 16.07 -9.33
N SER A 616 17.31 15.55 -10.56
CA SER A 616 16.03 15.11 -11.17
C SER A 616 15.17 14.25 -10.25
N ARG A 617 15.76 13.24 -9.60
CA ARG A 617 15.11 12.38 -8.61
C ARG A 617 14.47 13.18 -7.46
N ILE A 618 15.20 14.15 -6.93
CA ILE A 618 14.74 14.96 -5.79
C ILE A 618 13.67 15.94 -6.22
N GLN A 619 13.76 16.48 -7.44
CA GLN A 619 12.68 17.28 -8.02
C GLN A 619 11.39 16.47 -8.15
N GLU A 620 11.44 15.21 -8.60
CA GLU A 620 10.24 14.36 -8.65
C GLU A 620 9.65 14.06 -7.26
N LEU A 621 10.50 13.91 -6.23
CA LEU A 621 10.04 13.78 -4.85
C LEU A 621 9.34 15.06 -4.39
N LEU A 622 9.98 16.22 -4.53
CA LEU A 622 9.41 17.51 -4.10
C LEU A 622 8.10 17.81 -4.86
N ASN A 623 8.07 17.51 -6.16
CA ASN A 623 6.86 17.60 -6.97
C ASN A 623 5.69 16.81 -6.39
N LEU A 624 5.93 15.61 -5.86
CA LEU A 624 4.88 14.77 -5.26
C LEU A 624 4.51 15.17 -3.83
N LEU A 625 5.41 15.85 -3.11
CA LEU A 625 5.15 16.36 -1.75
C LEU A 625 4.48 17.74 -1.74
N ARG A 626 4.46 18.45 -2.88
CA ARG A 626 3.88 19.80 -2.95
C ARG A 626 2.34 19.77 -2.90
N CYS A 627 1.77 20.67 -2.11
CA CYS A 627 0.33 21.01 -2.13
C CYS A 627 0.05 22.31 -2.88
N THR A 628 1.06 23.15 -3.12
CA THR A 628 0.92 24.46 -3.75
C THR A 628 1.94 24.66 -4.88
N PRO A 629 1.50 24.85 -6.14
CA PRO A 629 0.14 24.61 -6.62
C PRO A 629 -0.19 23.11 -6.59
N SER A 630 -1.42 22.78 -6.21
CA SER A 630 -1.97 21.43 -6.31
C SER A 630 -2.08 21.04 -7.79
N PRO A 631 -1.84 19.78 -8.17
CA PRO A 631 -2.17 19.33 -9.52
C PRO A 631 -3.68 19.42 -9.76
N ASP A 632 -4.07 19.63 -11.01
CA ASP A 632 -5.47 19.54 -11.45
C ASP A 632 -6.00 18.14 -11.17
N ARG A 633 -7.17 18.05 -10.51
CA ARG A 633 -7.85 16.80 -10.20
C ARG A 633 -8.13 15.96 -11.44
N ALA A 634 -8.46 16.60 -12.57
CA ALA A 634 -8.68 15.88 -13.83
C ALA A 634 -7.44 15.08 -14.28
N LEU A 635 -6.23 15.51 -13.87
CA LEU A 635 -4.98 14.84 -14.22
C LEU A 635 -4.53 13.78 -13.22
N VAL A 636 -5.07 13.79 -12.00
CA VAL A 636 -4.61 12.96 -10.88
C VAL A 636 -5.71 12.15 -10.20
N ASP A 637 -6.94 12.17 -10.70
CA ASP A 637 -7.97 11.23 -10.30
C ASP A 637 -7.94 9.99 -11.20
N TYR A 638 -8.51 8.88 -10.71
CA TYR A 638 -8.74 7.75 -11.61
C TYR A 638 -9.77 8.18 -12.65
N PRO A 639 -9.52 7.94 -13.94
CA PRO A 639 -10.56 8.12 -14.94
C PRO A 639 -11.73 7.16 -14.63
N PRO A 640 -12.98 7.60 -14.87
CA PRO A 640 -14.13 6.71 -14.75
C PRO A 640 -14.05 5.61 -15.81
N GLY A 641 -14.55 4.43 -15.46
CA GLY A 641 -14.70 3.32 -16.40
C GLY A 641 -13.40 2.57 -16.75
N LEU A 642 -13.57 1.34 -17.25
CA LEU A 642 -12.46 0.46 -17.65
C LEU A 642 -11.93 0.79 -19.04
N GLU A 643 -12.73 1.46 -19.87
CA GLU A 643 -12.42 1.92 -21.22
C GLU A 643 -11.17 2.81 -21.25
N SER A 644 -10.94 3.58 -20.18
CA SER A 644 -9.77 4.43 -20.00
C SER A 644 -8.43 3.67 -19.94
N PHE A 645 -8.46 2.34 -19.86
CA PHE A 645 -7.28 1.47 -19.84
C PHE A 645 -7.10 0.66 -21.13
N GLU A 646 -8.07 0.69 -22.07
CA GLU A 646 -8.07 -0.18 -23.26
C GLU A 646 -6.85 0.08 -24.16
N ASP A 647 -6.58 1.34 -24.48
CA ASP A 647 -5.46 1.75 -25.36
C ASP A 647 -4.11 1.90 -24.64
N ARG A 648 -4.04 1.35 -23.41
CA ARG A 648 -2.83 1.33 -22.56
C ARG A 648 -2.13 2.69 -22.52
N PRO A 649 -2.82 3.78 -22.10
CA PRO A 649 -2.16 5.07 -21.94
C PRO A 649 -1.06 4.97 -20.89
N VAL A 650 -0.02 5.79 -21.04
CA VAL A 650 1.18 5.81 -20.19
C VAL A 650 1.07 6.94 -19.19
N LEU A 651 1.33 6.64 -17.92
CA LEU A 651 1.31 7.66 -16.86
C LEU A 651 2.62 8.48 -16.94
N PRO A 652 2.56 9.79 -17.25
CA PRO A 652 3.73 10.65 -17.36
C PRO A 652 4.44 10.88 -16.03
N THR A 653 5.58 11.56 -16.05
CA THR A 653 6.34 12.01 -14.89
C THR A 653 5.59 13.07 -14.07
N PRO A 654 5.88 13.19 -12.76
CA PRO A 654 5.33 14.27 -11.94
C PRO A 654 5.64 15.65 -12.52
N GLN A 655 6.88 15.89 -12.97
CA GLN A 655 7.25 17.17 -13.59
C GLN A 655 6.40 17.51 -14.82
N PHE A 656 6.09 16.54 -15.69
CA PHE A 656 5.25 16.76 -16.86
C PHE A 656 3.82 17.17 -16.49
N ILE A 657 3.19 16.47 -15.54
CA ILE A 657 1.83 16.77 -15.08
C ILE A 657 1.76 18.21 -14.57
N LEU A 658 2.76 18.62 -13.80
CA LEU A 658 2.80 19.92 -13.15
C LEU A 658 3.05 21.07 -14.13
N LYS A 659 3.96 20.89 -15.10
CA LYS A 659 4.18 21.87 -16.18
C LYS A 659 2.93 22.12 -17.03
N ASN A 660 2.10 21.09 -17.22
CA ASN A 660 0.86 21.23 -17.98
C ASN A 660 -0.31 21.73 -17.12
N ALA A 661 -0.36 21.41 -15.83
CA ALA A 661 -1.31 22.00 -14.90
C ALA A 661 -1.12 23.53 -14.77
N GLU A 662 0.13 24.01 -14.78
CA GLU A 662 0.46 25.44 -14.71
C GLU A 662 -0.08 26.26 -15.91
N LYS A 663 -0.44 25.62 -17.03
CA LYS A 663 -1.00 26.28 -18.21
C LYS A 663 -2.51 26.50 -18.15
N HIS A 664 -3.24 25.79 -17.28
CA HIS A 664 -4.69 25.64 -17.40
C HIS A 664 -5.57 26.19 -16.25
N GLN A 665 -5.05 26.75 -15.14
CA GLN A 665 -5.96 27.29 -14.12
C GLN A 665 -5.47 28.43 -13.23
N GLN A 666 -6.45 29.27 -12.88
CA GLN A 666 -6.47 30.22 -11.78
C GLN A 666 -6.09 29.54 -10.46
N ARG A 667 -5.17 30.19 -9.74
CA ARG A 667 -4.62 29.79 -8.45
C ARG A 667 -5.74 29.54 -7.42
N SER A 668 -5.87 28.30 -6.95
CA SER A 668 -6.51 28.06 -5.66
C SER A 668 -5.56 27.27 -4.76
N GLU A 669 -4.93 27.97 -3.82
CA GLU A 669 -4.35 27.32 -2.66
C GLU A 669 -5.51 26.80 -1.81
N TRP A 670 -5.73 25.50 -1.80
CA TRP A 670 -6.73 24.91 -0.90
C TRP A 670 -6.17 24.67 0.51
N VAL A 671 -4.84 24.74 0.67
CA VAL A 671 -4.13 24.80 1.95
C VAL A 671 -3.48 26.17 2.06
N SER A 672 -3.96 27.01 2.97
CA SER A 672 -3.29 28.28 3.29
C SER A 672 -2.05 27.98 4.12
N VAL A 673 -0.86 28.28 3.57
CA VAL A 673 0.42 28.11 4.27
C VAL A 673 0.39 28.85 5.61
N ALA A 674 -0.11 30.10 5.62
CA ALA A 674 -0.22 30.91 6.82
C ALA A 674 -1.12 30.27 7.90
N GLN A 675 -2.24 29.64 7.52
CA GLN A 675 -3.13 28.96 8.47
C GLN A 675 -2.48 27.70 9.06
N VAL A 676 -1.73 26.95 8.24
CA VAL A 676 -1.00 25.77 8.71
C VAL A 676 0.13 26.17 9.65
N GLU A 677 0.90 27.19 9.30
CA GLU A 677 1.94 27.75 10.17
C GLU A 677 1.36 28.27 11.48
N ALA A 678 0.23 28.98 11.43
CA ALA A 678 -0.47 29.42 12.64
C ALA A 678 -0.93 28.24 13.50
N ALA A 679 -1.45 27.15 12.91
CA ALA A 679 -1.86 25.96 13.64
C ALA A 679 -0.66 25.20 14.25
N LEU A 680 0.49 25.19 13.57
CA LEU A 680 1.73 24.59 14.08
C LEU A 680 2.40 25.44 15.17
N ALA A 681 2.22 26.76 15.11
CA ALA A 681 2.76 27.73 16.08
C ALA A 681 1.83 27.95 17.30
N ALA A 682 0.55 27.60 17.19
CA ALA A 682 -0.41 27.77 18.27
C ALA A 682 0.01 26.91 19.48
N GLU A 683 0.37 27.60 20.59
CA GLU A 683 0.34 26.97 21.90
C GLU A 683 -1.11 26.58 22.23
N PRO A 684 -1.35 25.50 23.01
CA PRO A 684 -2.69 25.25 23.54
C PRO A 684 -3.19 26.53 24.25
N PRO A 685 -4.46 26.91 24.05
CA PRO A 685 -4.94 28.23 24.45
C PRO A 685 -4.71 28.50 25.95
N GLN A 686 -4.17 29.68 26.27
CA GLN A 686 -4.30 30.26 27.62
C GLN A 686 -5.75 30.69 27.79
N LEU A 687 -6.49 30.01 28.67
CA LEU A 687 -7.83 30.45 29.05
C LEU A 687 -7.72 31.62 30.05
N GLN A 688 -8.35 32.75 29.73
CA GLN A 688 -8.68 33.80 30.70
C GLN A 688 -10.00 33.40 31.38
N TYR A 689 -10.03 33.35 32.71
CA TYR A 689 -11.20 32.90 33.48
C TYR A 689 -11.89 34.06 34.21
N SER A 690 -13.17 33.87 34.53
CA SER A 690 -13.94 34.73 35.44
C SER A 690 -14.13 34.02 36.79
N ALA A 691 -14.30 34.76 37.89
CA ALA A 691 -14.65 34.17 39.18
C ALA A 691 -16.02 33.47 39.11
N GLY A 692 -16.06 32.13 39.26
CA GLY A 692 -17.30 31.35 39.29
C GLY A 692 -17.24 29.93 38.69
N ASP A 693 -16.21 29.60 37.92
CA ASP A 693 -16.13 28.31 37.20
C ASP A 693 -15.78 27.14 38.15
N LYS A 694 -16.55 26.05 38.07
CA LYS A 694 -16.32 24.83 38.87
C LYS A 694 -15.40 23.87 38.11
N ILE A 695 -14.25 23.54 38.72
CA ILE A 695 -13.26 22.61 38.18
C ILE A 695 -13.46 21.23 38.84
N LYS A 696 -13.64 20.15 38.06
CA LYS A 696 -13.52 18.77 38.55
C LYS A 696 -12.25 18.12 38.02
N SER A 697 -11.29 17.82 38.90
CA SER A 697 -10.10 17.06 38.54
C SER A 697 -10.30 15.56 38.79
N ARG A 698 -10.25 14.75 37.73
CA ARG A 698 -9.89 13.33 37.78
C ARG A 698 -8.79 13.08 36.74
N ILE A 699 -7.51 13.20 37.12
CA ILE A 699 -6.36 12.78 36.31
C ILE A 699 -5.27 12.20 37.25
N PRO A 700 -4.57 11.10 36.86
CA PRO A 700 -3.49 10.47 37.64
C PRO A 700 -2.25 11.35 37.86
N GLU A 701 -1.50 11.05 38.93
CA GLU A 701 -0.55 11.95 39.65
C GLU A 701 0.79 12.30 38.96
N ALA A 702 1.15 11.72 37.80
CA ALA A 702 2.55 11.72 37.39
C ALA A 702 3.09 12.98 36.68
N ASP A 703 2.28 13.76 35.94
CA ASP A 703 2.78 14.85 35.07
C ASP A 703 2.20 16.25 35.44
N ARG A 704 2.11 16.56 36.74
CA ARG A 704 1.38 17.76 37.18
C ARG A 704 2.12 19.09 37.11
N ILE A 705 3.46 19.13 37.00
CA ILE A 705 4.22 20.39 37.07
C ILE A 705 5.43 20.32 36.13
N SER A 706 5.46 21.16 35.11
CA SER A 706 6.60 21.34 34.21
C SER A 706 6.69 22.79 33.77
N GLY A 707 7.88 23.40 33.84
CA GLY A 707 8.13 24.78 33.41
C GLY A 707 7.29 25.84 34.13
N GLY A 708 6.99 25.65 35.42
CA GLY A 708 6.17 26.58 36.21
C GLY A 708 4.69 26.60 35.80
N LYS A 709 4.18 25.54 35.17
CA LYS A 709 2.77 25.41 34.77
C LYS A 709 2.12 24.18 35.42
N VAL A 710 0.85 24.30 35.83
CA VAL A 710 0.00 23.19 36.31
C VAL A 710 -1.06 22.88 35.28
N TYR A 711 -1.10 21.66 34.76
CA TYR A 711 -2.05 21.24 33.74
C TYR A 711 -3.32 20.63 34.36
N ILE A 712 -4.50 20.99 33.82
CA ILE A 712 -5.81 20.51 34.29
C ILE A 712 -6.74 20.11 33.13
N ARG A 713 -7.82 19.36 33.47
CA ARG A 713 -9.01 19.18 32.61
C ARG A 713 -10.21 19.89 33.20
N LEU A 714 -10.98 20.52 32.33
CA LEU A 714 -12.31 21.05 32.64
C LEU A 714 -13.39 19.96 32.56
N GLU A 715 -14.59 20.23 33.08
CA GLU A 715 -15.73 19.30 33.01
C GLU A 715 -16.17 18.98 31.57
N ASN A 716 -15.90 19.87 30.61
CA ASN A 716 -16.16 19.67 29.18
C ASN A 716 -15.05 18.86 28.46
N GLY A 717 -14.00 18.44 29.18
CA GLY A 717 -12.91 17.63 28.65
C GLY A 717 -11.75 18.41 28.02
N GLU A 718 -11.85 19.74 27.92
CA GLU A 718 -10.81 20.58 27.33
C GLU A 718 -9.54 20.64 28.22
N PRO A 719 -8.34 20.56 27.61
CA PRO A 719 -7.09 20.74 28.32
C PRO A 719 -6.82 22.23 28.60
N GLY A 720 -6.35 22.54 29.80
CA GLY A 720 -5.91 23.89 30.18
C GLY A 720 -4.68 23.84 31.09
N PHE A 721 -4.05 24.99 31.32
CA PHE A 721 -2.96 25.10 32.29
C PHE A 721 -3.01 26.41 33.08
N PHE A 722 -2.49 26.38 34.31
CA PHE A 722 -2.20 27.56 35.13
C PHE A 722 -0.73 27.89 35.06
N LYS A 723 -0.37 29.18 35.00
CA LYS A 723 1.01 29.63 35.20
C LYS A 723 1.19 29.89 36.70
N MET A 724 2.15 29.22 37.32
CA MET A 724 2.40 29.30 38.76
C MET A 724 3.01 30.66 39.07
N THR A 725 2.30 31.47 39.84
CA THR A 725 2.78 32.80 40.25
C THR A 725 3.56 32.73 41.57
N GLU A 726 3.17 31.87 42.52
CA GLU A 726 3.92 31.63 43.78
C GLU A 726 3.59 30.23 44.37
N PRO A 727 4.29 29.16 44.01
CA PRO A 727 4.03 27.84 44.60
C PRO A 727 4.58 27.72 46.01
N LYS A 728 3.75 27.25 46.94
CA LYS A 728 4.20 26.84 48.28
C LYS A 728 4.26 25.33 48.35
N PHE A 729 5.47 24.80 48.51
CA PHE A 729 5.70 23.38 48.70
C PHE A 729 5.72 23.08 50.20
N LYS A 730 4.92 22.11 50.61
CA LYS A 730 4.87 21.63 51.99
C LYS A 730 4.97 20.11 51.99
N GLN A 731 6.07 19.60 52.50
CA GLN A 731 6.22 18.16 52.74
C GLN A 731 5.58 17.79 54.08
N VAL A 732 4.69 16.81 54.05
CA VAL A 732 4.02 16.27 55.23
C VAL A 732 4.34 14.78 55.31
N LYS A 733 4.99 14.37 56.39
CA LYS A 733 5.26 12.95 56.64
C LYS A 733 4.04 12.31 57.27
N GLN A 734 3.40 11.39 56.56
CA GLN A 734 2.25 10.63 57.07
C GLN A 734 2.57 9.14 57.01
N ARG A 735 2.87 8.56 58.18
CA ARG A 735 3.40 7.19 58.32
C ARG A 735 4.72 7.01 57.53
N GLU A 736 4.82 5.98 56.69
CA GLU A 736 6.02 5.65 55.90
C GLU A 736 6.14 6.42 54.58
N PHE A 737 5.14 7.25 54.22
CA PHE A 737 5.14 8.01 52.97
C PHE A 737 5.44 9.50 53.22
N LEU A 738 6.25 10.07 52.35
CA LEU A 738 6.51 11.50 52.27
C LEU A 738 5.52 12.06 51.24
N LEU A 739 4.56 12.85 51.71
CA LEU A 739 3.53 13.45 50.86
C LEU A 739 3.93 14.89 50.59
N GLU A 740 4.10 15.25 49.32
CA GLU A 740 4.45 16.61 48.91
C GLU A 740 3.17 17.35 48.50
N ILE A 741 2.81 18.37 49.28
CA ILE A 741 1.64 19.20 49.02
C ILE A 741 2.11 20.47 48.31
N VAL A 742 1.64 20.69 47.09
CA VAL A 742 1.84 21.94 46.36
C VAL A 742 0.57 22.77 46.46
N GLU A 743 0.67 23.92 47.13
CA GLU A 743 -0.41 24.90 47.18
C GLU A 743 -0.15 26.00 46.14
N VAL A 744 -1.12 26.23 45.26
CA VAL A 744 -1.05 27.27 44.21
C VAL A 744 -2.27 28.17 44.33
N THR A 745 -2.03 29.49 44.33
CA THR A 745 -3.08 30.52 44.36
C THR A 745 -3.13 31.22 43.01
N PHE A 746 -4.30 31.25 42.35
CA PHE A 746 -4.48 31.92 41.07
C PHE A 746 -5.85 32.59 41.01
N GLU A 747 -5.92 33.90 40.76
CA GLU A 747 -7.16 34.68 40.59
C GLU A 747 -8.28 34.36 41.60
N GLY A 748 -7.92 34.17 42.88
CA GLY A 748 -8.86 33.86 43.96
C GLY A 748 -9.15 32.36 44.18
N TYR A 749 -8.63 31.47 43.34
CA TYR A 749 -8.69 30.02 43.52
C TYR A 749 -7.47 29.50 44.30
N HIS A 750 -7.71 28.70 45.34
CA HIS A 750 -6.67 27.95 46.06
C HIS A 750 -6.71 26.48 45.67
N LEU A 751 -5.68 26.01 44.99
CA LEU A 751 -5.50 24.61 44.59
C LEU A 751 -4.51 23.92 45.52
N LYS A 752 -4.88 22.77 46.07
CA LYS A 752 -3.97 21.86 46.79
C LYS A 752 -3.75 20.61 45.96
N ILE A 753 -2.49 20.39 45.58
CA ILE A 753 -2.05 19.25 44.80
C ILE A 753 -1.28 18.33 45.75
N PHE A 754 -1.69 17.07 45.82
CA PHE A 754 -1.01 16.05 46.60
C PHE A 754 -0.15 15.21 45.65
N ARG A 755 1.12 14.99 46.03
CA ARG A 755 2.10 14.17 45.33
C ARG A 755 2.72 13.16 46.30
#